data_AF-A0A1F6X2T5-F1
#
_entry.id   AF-A0A1F6X2T5-F1
#
_cell.length_a   1.000
_cell.length_b   1.000
_cell.length_c   1.000
_cell.angle_alpha   90.00
_cell.angle_beta   90.00
_cell.angle_gamma   90.00
#
_symmetry.space_group_name_H-M   'P 1'
#
loop_
_entity.id
_entity.type
_entity.pdbx_description
1 polymer ?
#
loop_
_entity_poly.entity_id
_entity_poly.type
_entity_poly.pdbx_seq_one_letter_code
_entity_poly.pdbx_strand_id
1 'polypeptide(L)'
;MRGFASFVIVLALALGMVAVFAGNSMKISAASGYAIEITGTSVSGFDLSIEGNASAHPYVGIESQQHVTVSDWGDGSIGTLADTNLVFGDNGGSDKFFDGTWSSEHTYANPGEYTITAKVCHQINRDFDCTGAEGSDMSTDTVIVVIEVPTENTLPLCTDGIDNDGDDLVDLADPDCAEFIPTLTVTKVVDGGAMLATDFDLFVDGNPVTTGVEATYSAGAHVVSETTVANYAGVISGDCALDGSITLSAGAMASCTITNTFFSDPPVPECSDGLDNDQDEYTDFGGQNPDPECSSAEDDSEEPVNIFGCMDPVANNYNENATNSDNSCTYNQCIDGVDNDDDGLIDFAGGDPGCTDPQDNDEIDPVVDACPNEQTDPGVQTSGPCNSDDVCPNDPGIQTSTEECSPQQCEDETWNEMYFSDTGTMVGEGNAVELTSIHSAWTAVIAGAEWIWSTDPVVTVPDPTTETEVFTETFTVVGTPTGGSLMIATDNTYTVTINGNPLCADASVTNFTSETQDTCAIDADDLITGENTLEITVTNEAHGDRPESNPAGLMYKLSIDGNECVPPPPPPPPQCSDDVDNADSEDELVDENDPGCHTDGDSGNSESYDPNDNDESNTVEEVSLCEDNSANNFGQPLPCTFNESSGGGGGSSSGSRRNSNSGGQVLGAATDICNIVKTHMRRGYVTIPDEVQTLQNFLNAYMSSGLIVDSKFGPKTEAAVKAFQLRQRANVMNPWGLTAPTGIFYLTSLAEAKRVMCPLDYGNLPIHRRDELIPWSKNPTQVPPKAN
;
A
#
# COMPACT_ATOMS: atom_id res chain seq x y z
N MET A 1 12.11 -59.52 21.48
CA MET A 1 12.84 -58.55 20.63
C MET A 1 12.18 -58.45 19.27
N ARG A 2 11.38 -57.39 19.09
CA ARG A 2 11.12 -56.65 17.85
C ARG A 2 10.06 -55.62 18.25
N GLY A 3 10.46 -54.36 18.35
CA GLY A 3 9.53 -53.30 18.72
C GLY A 3 8.68 -52.90 17.52
N PHE A 4 7.44 -52.52 17.79
CA PHE A 4 6.74 -51.52 16.99
C PHE A 4 6.73 -50.24 17.82
N ALA A 5 7.15 -49.14 17.20
CA ALA A 5 6.91 -47.81 17.74
C ALA A 5 5.69 -47.26 16.99
N SER A 6 4.63 -46.92 17.71
CA SER A 6 3.59 -46.06 17.15
C SER A 6 4.15 -44.65 17.10
N PHE A 7 3.97 -43.97 15.95
CA PHE A 7 4.15 -42.53 15.89
C PHE A 7 3.00 -41.87 16.62
N VAL A 8 3.30 -40.88 17.46
CA VAL A 8 2.35 -39.83 17.78
C VAL A 8 2.49 -38.79 16.67
N ILE A 9 1.40 -38.54 15.95
CA ILE A 9 1.27 -37.36 15.10
C ILE A 9 0.37 -36.41 15.88
N VAL A 10 0.94 -35.33 16.41
CA VAL A 10 0.17 -34.19 16.86
C VAL A 10 -0.21 -33.43 15.59
N LEU A 11 -1.51 -33.36 15.30
CA LEU A 11 -2.06 -32.43 14.33
C LEU A 11 -2.85 -31.41 15.14
N ALA A 12 -2.36 -30.17 15.18
CA ALA A 12 -3.10 -29.08 15.82
C ALA A 12 -4.22 -28.64 14.86
N LEU A 13 -5.46 -28.77 15.32
CA LEU A 13 -6.63 -28.09 14.79
C LEU A 13 -7.25 -27.36 15.98
N ALA A 14 -7.50 -26.06 15.84
CA ALA A 14 -8.06 -25.25 16.91
C ALA A 14 -9.57 -25.44 16.95
N LEU A 15 -10.07 -26.23 17.91
CA LEU A 15 -11.46 -26.24 18.42
C LEU A 15 -11.57 -27.28 19.55
N GLY A 16 -11.47 -26.83 20.81
CA GLY A 16 -11.64 -27.66 22.02
C GLY A 16 -10.44 -28.54 22.41
N MET A 17 -10.35 -28.89 23.71
CA MET A 17 -9.22 -29.61 24.29
C MET A 17 -9.06 -31.04 23.75
N VAL A 18 -7.80 -31.45 23.57
CA VAL A 18 -7.45 -32.82 23.16
C VAL A 18 -7.37 -33.72 24.39
N ALA A 19 -8.40 -34.54 24.63
CA ALA A 19 -8.40 -35.52 25.71
C ALA A 19 -7.15 -36.43 25.68
N VAL A 20 -6.24 -36.25 26.64
CA VAL A 20 -4.96 -36.98 26.69
C VAL A 20 -5.18 -38.41 27.23
N PHE A 21 -5.27 -39.39 26.33
CA PHE A 21 -5.57 -40.78 26.65
C PHE A 21 -4.48 -41.48 27.51
N ALA A 22 -4.63 -41.43 28.83
CA ALA A 22 -3.75 -42.06 29.82
C ALA A 22 -3.91 -43.61 29.98
N GLY A 23 -4.40 -44.29 28.93
CA GLY A 23 -4.05 -45.68 28.65
C GLY A 23 -5.11 -46.78 28.88
N ASN A 24 -5.11 -47.73 27.94
CA ASN A 24 -5.53 -49.14 28.07
C ASN A 24 -6.81 -49.45 28.86
N SER A 25 -7.94 -49.65 28.16
CA SER A 25 -9.13 -50.32 28.72
C SER A 25 -8.78 -51.68 29.31
N MET A 26 -8.83 -51.77 30.65
CA MET A 26 -8.31 -52.91 31.38
C MET A 26 -9.39 -53.97 31.56
N LYS A 27 -9.69 -54.71 30.49
CA LYS A 27 -10.74 -55.73 30.44
C LYS A 27 -10.58 -56.83 31.49
N ILE A 28 -11.22 -56.66 32.65
CA ILE A 28 -11.31 -57.69 33.70
C ILE A 28 -12.52 -58.58 33.38
N SER A 29 -12.32 -59.51 32.45
CA SER A 29 -13.31 -60.55 32.16
C SER A 29 -13.45 -61.50 33.37
N ALA A 30 -14.63 -61.50 34.00
CA ALA A 30 -14.95 -62.43 35.07
C ALA A 30 -16.12 -63.35 34.67
N ALA A 31 -15.74 -64.53 34.18
CA ALA A 31 -16.55 -65.75 34.08
C ALA A 31 -17.75 -65.70 33.10
N SER A 32 -18.66 -66.68 33.21
CA SER A 32 -19.30 -67.48 32.13
C SER A 32 -19.86 -66.76 30.89
N GLY A 33 -18.97 -66.21 30.07
CA GLY A 33 -19.25 -65.77 28.70
C GLY A 33 -19.75 -64.34 28.57
N TYR A 34 -19.68 -63.52 29.63
CA TYR A 34 -20.01 -62.09 29.59
C TYR A 34 -18.82 -61.26 29.09
N ALA A 35 -19.13 -60.19 28.37
CA ALA A 35 -18.19 -59.14 28.03
C ALA A 35 -18.84 -57.76 28.17
N ILE A 36 -18.04 -56.77 28.55
CA ILE A 36 -18.32 -55.34 28.38
C ILE A 36 -17.02 -54.70 27.88
N GLU A 37 -17.15 -53.67 27.05
CA GLU A 37 -16.05 -52.91 26.47
C GLU A 37 -16.49 -51.47 26.26
N ILE A 38 -15.68 -50.50 26.72
CA ILE A 38 -15.85 -49.09 26.38
C ILE A 38 -15.19 -48.86 25.01
N THR A 39 -15.95 -48.38 24.02
CA THR A 39 -15.50 -48.21 22.63
C THR A 39 -15.31 -46.76 22.21
N GLY A 40 -15.95 -45.82 22.89
CA GLY A 40 -15.85 -44.38 22.61
C GLY A 40 -16.00 -43.54 23.88
N THR A 41 -15.35 -42.38 23.87
CA THR A 41 -15.41 -41.35 24.91
C THR A 41 -15.26 -39.99 24.24
N SER A 42 -16.12 -39.03 24.56
CA SER A 42 -16.03 -37.64 24.10
C SER A 42 -16.18 -36.69 25.29
N VAL A 43 -15.48 -35.55 25.23
CA VAL A 43 -15.47 -34.51 26.27
C VAL A 43 -15.85 -33.18 25.63
N SER A 44 -16.67 -32.39 26.30
CA SER A 44 -16.99 -31.01 25.93
C SER A 44 -17.06 -30.16 27.19
N GLY A 45 -16.05 -29.32 27.42
CA GLY A 45 -15.82 -28.69 28.73
C GLY A 45 -15.77 -29.75 29.84
N PHE A 46 -16.67 -29.65 30.82
CA PHE A 46 -16.77 -30.61 31.93
C PHE A 46 -17.70 -31.80 31.67
N ASP A 47 -18.41 -31.85 30.53
CA ASP A 47 -19.30 -32.95 30.17
C ASP A 47 -18.53 -34.10 29.49
N LEU A 48 -18.69 -35.31 30.02
CA LEU A 48 -18.16 -36.57 29.47
C LEU A 48 -19.32 -37.45 28.98
N SER A 49 -19.31 -37.82 27.69
CA SER A 49 -20.14 -38.90 27.15
C SER A 49 -19.30 -40.13 26.86
N ILE A 50 -19.74 -41.31 27.28
CA ILE A 50 -19.08 -42.58 27.01
C ILE A 50 -20.03 -43.56 26.30
N GLU A 51 -19.48 -44.36 25.40
CA GLU A 51 -20.21 -45.44 24.71
C GLU A 51 -19.42 -46.75 24.69
N GLY A 52 -20.14 -47.85 24.58
CA GLY A 52 -19.57 -49.18 24.64
C GLY A 52 -20.46 -50.29 24.09
N ASN A 53 -19.93 -51.50 24.16
CA ASN A 53 -20.63 -52.74 23.81
C ASN A 53 -20.73 -53.64 25.04
N ALA A 54 -21.80 -54.44 25.11
CA ALA A 54 -22.00 -55.48 26.12
C ALA A 54 -22.61 -56.74 25.48
N SER A 55 -22.19 -57.93 25.93
CA SER A 55 -22.72 -59.20 25.41
C SER A 55 -22.62 -60.35 26.41
N ALA A 56 -23.37 -61.43 26.14
CA ALA A 56 -23.20 -62.72 26.82
C ALA A 56 -23.48 -63.92 25.90
N HIS A 57 -22.53 -64.87 25.84
CA HIS A 57 -22.59 -66.03 24.96
C HIS A 57 -21.89 -67.27 25.57
N PRO A 58 -22.57 -68.41 25.84
CA PRO A 58 -24.02 -68.62 25.96
C PRO A 58 -24.53 -68.49 27.42
N TYR A 59 -25.76 -68.02 27.59
CA TYR A 59 -26.38 -67.80 28.90
C TYR A 59 -27.06 -69.06 29.48
N VAL A 60 -26.96 -69.25 30.80
CA VAL A 60 -27.49 -70.43 31.52
C VAL A 60 -28.34 -70.06 32.76
N GLY A 61 -28.82 -68.82 32.85
CA GLY A 61 -29.65 -68.32 33.96
C GLY A 61 -31.17 -68.42 33.73
N ILE A 62 -31.96 -67.91 34.67
CA ILE A 62 -33.43 -67.97 34.66
C ILE A 62 -34.13 -66.64 34.32
N GLU A 63 -33.44 -65.51 34.41
CA GLU A 63 -34.02 -64.17 34.19
C GLU A 63 -34.13 -63.80 32.70
N SER A 64 -34.83 -62.71 32.38
CA SER A 64 -35.23 -62.33 31.01
C SER A 64 -34.70 -60.97 30.53
N GLN A 65 -33.95 -60.25 31.35
CA GLN A 65 -33.33 -58.96 31.06
C GLN A 65 -31.91 -58.93 31.64
N GLN A 66 -31.10 -57.96 31.23
CA GLN A 66 -29.77 -57.63 31.76
C GLN A 66 -29.64 -56.10 31.83
N HIS A 67 -28.71 -55.61 32.66
CA HIS A 67 -28.49 -54.18 32.88
C HIS A 67 -27.04 -53.80 32.67
N VAL A 68 -26.81 -52.61 32.09
CA VAL A 68 -25.49 -51.97 32.03
C VAL A 68 -25.52 -50.71 32.88
N THR A 69 -24.51 -50.54 33.74
CA THR A 69 -24.43 -49.40 34.67
C THR A 69 -23.03 -48.81 34.69
N VAL A 70 -22.95 -47.48 34.80
CA VAL A 70 -21.71 -46.82 35.21
C VAL A 70 -21.74 -46.72 36.72
N SER A 71 -20.77 -47.38 37.35
CA SER A 71 -20.84 -47.72 38.78
C SER A 71 -19.87 -46.94 39.65
N ASP A 72 -18.95 -46.22 39.02
CA ASP A 72 -18.04 -45.23 39.60
C ASP A 72 -17.61 -44.30 38.46
N TRP A 73 -17.70 -42.99 38.64
CA TRP A 73 -17.23 -41.96 37.70
C TRP A 73 -15.85 -41.38 38.09
N GLY A 74 -15.26 -41.84 39.20
CA GLY A 74 -13.93 -41.43 39.68
C GLY A 74 -13.92 -40.16 40.54
N ASP A 75 -14.99 -39.36 40.51
CA ASP A 75 -15.25 -38.20 41.37
C ASP A 75 -15.94 -38.57 42.71
N GLY A 76 -16.40 -39.82 42.83
CA GLY A 76 -17.24 -40.31 43.93
C GLY A 76 -18.75 -40.32 43.64
N SER A 77 -19.16 -39.90 42.45
CA SER A 77 -20.52 -40.07 41.93
C SER A 77 -20.75 -41.53 41.52
N ILE A 78 -21.91 -42.09 41.90
CA ILE A 78 -22.27 -43.49 41.65
C ILE A 78 -23.62 -43.61 40.95
N GLY A 79 -23.73 -44.58 40.04
CA GLY A 79 -25.00 -45.17 39.63
C GLY A 79 -25.78 -44.39 38.58
N THR A 80 -25.30 -44.41 37.32
CA THR A 80 -26.17 -44.19 36.16
C THR A 80 -26.54 -45.53 35.51
N LEU A 81 -27.77 -45.63 35.01
CA LEU A 81 -28.22 -46.74 34.16
C LEU A 81 -27.93 -46.40 32.71
N ALA A 82 -26.99 -47.12 32.10
CA ALA A 82 -26.62 -46.95 30.69
C ALA A 82 -27.56 -47.71 29.75
N ASP A 83 -28.04 -48.89 30.16
CA ASP A 83 -29.20 -49.54 29.54
C ASP A 83 -30.00 -50.40 30.54
N THR A 84 -31.32 -50.43 30.33
CA THR A 84 -32.32 -51.20 31.08
C THR A 84 -32.91 -52.37 30.29
N ASN A 85 -32.71 -52.47 28.97
CA ASN A 85 -33.44 -53.40 28.09
C ASN A 85 -32.58 -54.09 27.01
N LEU A 86 -31.40 -54.61 27.38
CA LEU A 86 -30.73 -55.64 26.58
C LEU A 86 -31.54 -56.96 26.63
N VAL A 87 -32.45 -57.13 25.66
CA VAL A 87 -33.36 -58.28 25.55
C VAL A 87 -32.67 -59.47 24.87
N PHE A 88 -32.83 -60.66 25.45
CA PHE A 88 -32.26 -61.90 24.90
C PHE A 88 -32.81 -62.27 23.52
N GLY A 89 -31.92 -62.74 22.63
CA GLY A 89 -32.27 -63.44 21.40
C GLY A 89 -32.62 -64.91 21.66
N ASP A 90 -33.84 -65.32 21.30
CA ASP A 90 -34.30 -66.71 21.40
C ASP A 90 -34.01 -67.48 20.10
N ASN A 91 -32.87 -68.17 20.03
CA ASN A 91 -32.48 -69.01 18.88
C ASN A 91 -33.25 -70.36 18.80
N GLY A 92 -34.38 -70.50 19.51
CA GLY A 92 -35.20 -71.71 19.55
C GLY A 92 -34.59 -72.89 20.32
N GLY A 93 -33.57 -72.63 21.15
CA GLY A 93 -32.89 -73.62 22.00
C GLY A 93 -33.07 -73.35 23.50
N SER A 94 -32.21 -73.96 24.33
CA SER A 94 -32.08 -73.64 25.76
C SER A 94 -31.17 -72.43 26.04
N ASP A 95 -30.38 -72.05 25.04
CA ASP A 95 -29.22 -71.19 25.21
C ASP A 95 -29.62 -69.77 24.76
N LYS A 96 -29.68 -68.83 25.70
CA LYS A 96 -29.92 -67.42 25.38
C LYS A 96 -28.60 -66.71 25.07
N PHE A 97 -28.70 -65.59 24.38
CA PHE A 97 -27.58 -64.67 24.15
C PHE A 97 -28.11 -63.25 24.06
N PHE A 98 -27.24 -62.26 24.29
CA PHE A 98 -27.47 -60.88 23.93
C PHE A 98 -26.16 -60.26 23.46
N ASP A 99 -26.28 -59.27 22.58
CA ASP A 99 -25.21 -58.39 22.13
C ASP A 99 -25.87 -57.02 21.91
N GLY A 100 -25.27 -55.92 22.40
CA GLY A 100 -25.84 -54.58 22.25
C GLY A 100 -24.90 -53.45 22.66
N THR A 101 -25.18 -52.26 22.15
CA THR A 101 -24.49 -51.01 22.47
C THR A 101 -25.13 -50.33 23.68
N TRP A 102 -24.34 -49.56 24.42
CA TRP A 102 -24.79 -48.75 25.55
C TRP A 102 -24.04 -47.41 25.58
N SER A 103 -24.63 -46.37 26.18
CA SER A 103 -23.96 -45.10 26.42
C SER A 103 -24.39 -44.49 27.76
N SER A 104 -23.62 -43.54 28.28
CA SER A 104 -23.96 -42.75 29.47
C SER A 104 -23.17 -41.44 29.51
N GLU A 105 -23.75 -40.43 30.13
CA GLU A 105 -23.17 -39.09 30.29
C GLU A 105 -22.98 -38.73 31.77
N HIS A 106 -22.01 -37.85 32.06
CA HIS A 106 -21.75 -37.28 33.38
C HIS A 106 -21.03 -35.93 33.28
N THR A 107 -21.41 -34.97 34.12
CA THR A 107 -20.79 -33.65 34.22
C THR A 107 -19.88 -33.61 35.43
N TYR A 108 -18.59 -33.28 35.23
CA TYR A 108 -17.66 -33.07 36.33
C TYR A 108 -17.78 -31.66 36.92
N ALA A 109 -17.44 -31.51 38.20
CA ALA A 109 -17.49 -30.21 38.89
C ALA A 109 -16.13 -29.51 39.01
N ASN A 110 -15.06 -30.14 38.51
CA ASN A 110 -13.66 -29.70 38.57
C ASN A 110 -12.91 -30.34 37.38
N PRO A 111 -11.78 -29.78 36.93
CA PRO A 111 -10.82 -30.47 36.05
C PRO A 111 -10.11 -31.61 36.81
N GLY A 112 -9.62 -32.63 36.10
CA GLY A 112 -8.86 -33.73 36.70
C GLY A 112 -8.72 -35.01 35.87
N GLU A 113 -7.93 -35.96 36.40
CA GLU A 113 -7.81 -37.33 35.89
C GLU A 113 -8.83 -38.23 36.62
N TYR A 114 -9.78 -38.81 35.88
CA TYR A 114 -10.88 -39.61 36.41
C TYR A 114 -10.84 -41.05 35.87
N THR A 115 -11.09 -42.03 36.75
CA THR A 115 -11.19 -43.46 36.38
C THR A 115 -12.64 -43.92 36.40
N ILE A 116 -13.24 -44.11 35.23
CA ILE A 116 -14.64 -44.50 35.07
C ILE A 116 -14.76 -46.03 35.00
N THR A 117 -15.74 -46.61 35.71
CA THR A 117 -15.92 -48.07 35.84
C THR A 117 -17.33 -48.53 35.43
N ALA A 118 -17.41 -49.14 34.25
CA ALA A 118 -18.65 -49.70 33.69
C ALA A 118 -18.82 -51.20 34.00
N LYS A 119 -20.06 -51.62 34.28
CA LYS A 119 -20.41 -53.01 34.65
C LYS A 119 -21.63 -53.51 33.86
N VAL A 120 -21.68 -54.82 33.62
CA VAL A 120 -22.88 -55.53 33.13
C VAL A 120 -23.29 -56.62 34.12
N CYS A 121 -24.58 -56.67 34.48
CA CYS A 121 -25.08 -57.58 35.52
C CYS A 121 -26.59 -57.92 35.40
N HIS A 122 -27.04 -58.90 36.20
CA HIS A 122 -28.43 -59.39 36.19
C HIS A 122 -29.34 -58.52 37.06
N GLN A 123 -28.89 -58.20 38.28
CA GLN A 123 -29.66 -57.46 39.26
C GLN A 123 -28.89 -56.23 39.76
N ILE A 124 -29.52 -55.07 39.60
CA ILE A 124 -29.13 -53.79 40.17
C ILE A 124 -29.84 -53.57 41.52
N ASN A 125 -29.19 -52.88 42.45
CA ASN A 125 -29.83 -52.42 43.68
C ASN A 125 -30.52 -51.05 43.47
N ARG A 126 -30.97 -50.41 44.57
CA ARG A 126 -31.64 -49.08 44.51
C ARG A 126 -30.71 -47.94 44.14
N ASP A 127 -29.41 -48.16 44.28
CA ASP A 127 -28.32 -47.22 44.11
C ASP A 127 -27.56 -47.54 42.79
N PHE A 128 -28.20 -48.33 41.92
CA PHE A 128 -27.76 -48.80 40.59
C PHE A 128 -26.43 -49.57 40.52
N ASP A 129 -25.87 -50.00 41.66
CA ASP A 129 -24.72 -50.91 41.69
C ASP A 129 -25.13 -52.38 41.53
N CYS A 130 -24.24 -53.15 40.90
CA CYS A 130 -24.38 -54.57 40.57
C CYS A 130 -24.12 -55.49 41.78
N THR A 131 -24.87 -55.31 42.87
CA THR A 131 -24.78 -56.19 44.06
C THR A 131 -25.61 -57.47 43.87
N GLY A 132 -25.18 -58.32 42.92
CA GLY A 132 -25.96 -59.47 42.45
C GLY A 132 -26.32 -60.51 43.51
N ALA A 133 -27.60 -60.89 43.55
CA ALA A 133 -28.06 -62.13 44.16
C ALA A 133 -28.05 -63.29 43.14
N GLU A 134 -28.07 -64.52 43.62
CA GLU A 134 -28.04 -65.76 42.80
C GLU A 134 -26.77 -66.03 41.97
N GLY A 135 -25.63 -65.43 42.35
CA GLY A 135 -24.31 -65.90 41.90
C GLY A 135 -24.00 -65.61 40.43
N SER A 136 -24.57 -64.53 39.91
CA SER A 136 -24.31 -64.02 38.57
C SER A 136 -22.84 -63.60 38.38
N ASP A 137 -22.23 -64.10 37.31
CA ASP A 137 -20.99 -63.55 36.77
C ASP A 137 -21.22 -62.12 36.25
N MET A 138 -20.15 -61.31 36.18
CA MET A 138 -20.20 -59.89 35.82
C MET A 138 -18.95 -59.53 35.02
N SER A 139 -19.06 -58.74 33.95
CA SER A 139 -17.88 -58.16 33.29
C SER A 139 -17.71 -56.70 33.72
N THR A 140 -16.45 -56.25 33.78
CA THR A 140 -16.09 -54.86 34.08
C THR A 140 -15.03 -54.38 33.10
N ASP A 141 -15.16 -53.14 32.65
CA ASP A 141 -14.12 -52.42 31.90
C ASP A 141 -13.96 -51.01 32.49
N THR A 142 -12.77 -50.44 32.32
CA THR A 142 -12.38 -49.17 32.96
C THR A 142 -11.60 -48.29 32.00
N VAL A 143 -11.94 -47.01 31.94
CA VAL A 143 -11.22 -46.00 31.15
C VAL A 143 -10.72 -44.89 32.06
N ILE A 144 -9.58 -44.29 31.72
CA ILE A 144 -9.06 -43.08 32.35
C ILE A 144 -9.29 -41.92 31.38
N VAL A 145 -9.94 -40.86 31.84
CA VAL A 145 -10.21 -39.63 31.09
C VAL A 145 -9.55 -38.47 31.83
N VAL A 146 -8.95 -37.55 31.09
CA VAL A 146 -8.49 -36.26 31.61
C VAL A 146 -9.51 -35.20 31.17
N ILE A 147 -10.08 -34.50 32.14
CA ILE A 147 -10.87 -33.29 31.92
C ILE A 147 -9.93 -32.11 32.19
N GLU A 148 -9.59 -31.38 31.13
CA GLU A 148 -8.76 -30.18 31.20
C GLU A 148 -9.65 -28.96 31.48
N VAL A 149 -9.04 -27.85 31.92
CA VAL A 149 -9.73 -26.56 32.03
C VAL A 149 -10.03 -26.07 30.60
N PRO A 150 -11.10 -25.29 30.35
CA PRO A 150 -11.18 -24.43 29.17
C PRO A 150 -9.98 -23.45 29.13
N THR A 151 -9.87 -22.63 28.08
CA THR A 151 -8.82 -21.62 27.97
C THR A 151 -9.38 -20.39 27.28
N GLU A 152 -9.29 -19.23 27.92
CA GLU A 152 -9.72 -17.94 27.36
C GLU A 152 -8.60 -17.42 26.43
N ASN A 153 -8.50 -18.00 25.23
CA ASN A 153 -7.38 -17.73 24.30
C ASN A 153 -7.79 -17.49 22.85
N THR A 154 -8.99 -16.95 22.64
CA THR A 154 -9.41 -16.41 21.33
C THR A 154 -10.10 -15.06 21.53
N LEU A 155 -9.94 -14.15 20.57
CA LEU A 155 -10.46 -12.78 20.65
C LEU A 155 -11.95 -12.67 21.06
N PRO A 156 -12.88 -13.53 20.59
CA PRO A 156 -14.27 -13.48 21.03
C PRO A 156 -14.49 -13.86 22.51
N LEU A 157 -13.68 -14.78 23.05
CA LEU A 157 -13.78 -15.18 24.47
C LEU A 157 -13.17 -14.06 25.34
N CYS A 158 -11.98 -13.58 24.96
CA CYS A 158 -11.25 -12.49 25.62
C CYS A 158 -11.91 -11.09 25.54
N THR A 159 -13.17 -11.01 25.10
CA THR A 159 -13.95 -9.77 24.99
C THR A 159 -15.45 -9.91 25.31
N ASP A 160 -15.93 -11.09 25.78
CA ASP A 160 -17.36 -11.29 26.07
C ASP A 160 -17.78 -10.95 27.51
N GLY A 161 -16.81 -10.70 28.41
CA GLY A 161 -17.05 -10.36 29.82
C GLY A 161 -17.51 -11.53 30.69
N ILE A 162 -17.28 -12.78 30.26
CA ILE A 162 -17.61 -14.01 30.99
C ILE A 162 -16.30 -14.72 31.37
N ASP A 163 -16.23 -15.23 32.59
CA ASP A 163 -15.16 -16.14 33.03
C ASP A 163 -15.36 -17.49 32.30
N ASN A 164 -14.59 -17.71 31.23
CA ASN A 164 -14.78 -18.85 30.32
C ASN A 164 -14.13 -20.14 30.84
N ASP A 165 -13.14 -20.04 31.73
CA ASP A 165 -12.32 -21.17 32.20
C ASP A 165 -12.59 -21.58 33.67
N GLY A 166 -13.03 -20.65 34.51
CA GLY A 166 -13.38 -20.82 35.91
C GLY A 166 -12.33 -20.33 36.92
N ASP A 167 -11.39 -19.46 36.54
CA ASP A 167 -10.29 -18.93 37.38
C ASP A 167 -10.67 -17.77 38.33
N ASP A 168 -11.85 -17.14 38.17
CA ASP A 168 -12.27 -15.82 38.72
C ASP A 168 -11.68 -14.58 37.98
N LEU A 169 -11.07 -14.74 36.79
CA LEU A 169 -10.64 -13.66 35.88
C LEU A 169 -11.52 -13.59 34.60
N VAL A 170 -11.33 -12.55 33.78
CA VAL A 170 -12.11 -12.26 32.54
C VAL A 170 -11.34 -11.34 31.57
N ASP A 171 -11.62 -11.46 30.28
CA ASP A 171 -11.16 -10.60 29.19
C ASP A 171 -9.62 -10.37 29.22
N LEU A 172 -9.15 -9.19 28.80
CA LEU A 172 -7.75 -8.76 28.87
C LEU A 172 -7.18 -8.60 30.31
N ALA A 173 -7.91 -8.99 31.35
CA ALA A 173 -7.35 -9.17 32.70
C ALA A 173 -6.88 -10.61 32.95
N ASP A 174 -7.24 -11.56 32.08
CA ASP A 174 -6.87 -12.96 32.15
C ASP A 174 -5.43 -13.22 31.58
N PRO A 175 -4.64 -14.15 32.16
CA PRO A 175 -3.30 -14.49 31.67
C PRO A 175 -3.26 -15.21 30.31
N ASP A 176 -4.26 -16.01 29.95
CA ASP A 176 -4.35 -16.71 28.66
C ASP A 176 -4.79 -15.75 27.54
N CYS A 177 -5.52 -14.68 27.87
CA CYS A 177 -5.83 -13.57 26.97
C CYS A 177 -4.65 -12.62 26.66
N ALA A 178 -3.45 -12.89 27.18
CA ALA A 178 -2.30 -11.99 27.06
C ALA A 178 -1.84 -11.68 25.61
N GLU A 179 -2.17 -12.53 24.63
CA GLU A 179 -1.89 -12.29 23.20
C GLU A 179 -2.82 -11.22 22.58
N PHE A 180 -3.96 -10.92 23.22
CA PHE A 180 -4.93 -9.92 22.76
C PHE A 180 -4.81 -8.57 23.48
N ILE A 181 -3.80 -8.38 24.34
CA ILE A 181 -3.52 -7.08 24.95
C ILE A 181 -2.95 -6.14 23.87
N PRO A 182 -3.61 -5.00 23.57
CA PRO A 182 -3.19 -4.11 22.49
C PRO A 182 -1.75 -3.60 22.66
N THR A 183 -1.02 -3.44 21.56
CA THR A 183 0.30 -2.81 21.54
C THR A 183 0.28 -1.48 20.78
N LEU A 184 1.10 -0.54 21.24
CA LEU A 184 1.31 0.75 20.58
C LEU A 184 2.81 1.07 20.58
N THR A 185 3.33 1.38 19.40
CA THR A 185 4.68 1.93 19.20
C THR A 185 4.57 3.43 18.90
N VAL A 186 5.36 4.25 19.57
CA VAL A 186 5.49 5.69 19.25
C VAL A 186 6.87 5.94 18.67
N THR A 187 6.94 6.46 17.44
CA THR A 187 8.19 6.74 16.72
C THR A 187 8.42 8.25 16.64
N LYS A 188 9.60 8.71 17.05
CA LYS A 188 10.05 10.09 16.85
C LYS A 188 10.89 10.21 15.59
N VAL A 189 10.50 11.10 14.69
CA VAL A 189 11.31 11.61 13.58
C VAL A 189 11.69 13.06 13.90
N VAL A 190 12.93 13.42 13.60
CA VAL A 190 13.43 14.80 13.67
C VAL A 190 14.09 15.09 12.33
N ASP A 191 13.84 16.30 11.85
CA ASP A 191 13.95 16.70 10.45
C ASP A 191 14.54 18.12 10.47
N GLY A 192 15.74 18.29 9.91
CA GLY A 192 16.56 19.50 10.06
C GLY A 192 17.11 19.80 11.48
N GLY A 193 18.06 20.74 11.53
CA GLY A 193 18.61 21.33 12.75
C GLY A 193 19.48 20.40 13.63
N ALA A 194 19.70 20.80 14.88
CA ALA A 194 20.73 20.21 15.77
C ALA A 194 20.21 19.24 16.86
N MET A 195 18.90 19.03 16.98
CA MET A 195 18.31 18.14 17.99
C MET A 195 18.24 16.69 17.48
N LEU A 196 18.38 15.72 18.39
CA LEU A 196 18.18 14.30 18.09
C LEU A 196 16.79 13.84 18.51
N ALA A 197 16.33 12.71 17.96
CA ALA A 197 15.07 12.06 18.37
C ALA A 197 15.02 11.65 19.87
N THR A 198 16.13 11.75 20.60
CA THR A 198 16.22 11.55 22.05
C THR A 198 16.07 12.82 22.89
N ASP A 199 16.08 14.00 22.26
CA ASP A 199 15.96 15.30 22.94
C ASP A 199 14.50 15.77 23.05
N PHE A 200 13.56 15.00 22.49
CA PHE A 200 12.11 15.18 22.59
C PHE A 200 11.51 14.14 23.54
N ASP A 201 11.05 14.59 24.72
CA ASP A 201 10.32 13.73 25.67
C ASP A 201 8.95 13.34 25.06
N LEU A 202 8.77 12.05 24.75
CA LEU A 202 7.52 11.44 24.27
C LEU A 202 6.65 10.92 25.42
N PHE A 203 5.32 10.95 25.26
CA PHE A 203 4.37 10.41 26.24
C PHE A 203 3.19 9.65 25.61
N VAL A 204 2.67 8.68 26.36
CA VAL A 204 1.30 8.13 26.20
C VAL A 204 0.55 8.32 27.52
N ASP A 205 -0.60 9.00 27.46
CA ASP A 205 -1.41 9.43 28.62
C ASP A 205 -0.63 10.24 29.68
N GLY A 206 0.44 10.94 29.24
CA GLY A 206 1.36 11.65 30.12
C GLY A 206 2.42 10.78 30.83
N ASN A 207 2.48 9.48 30.53
CA ASN A 207 3.56 8.58 30.97
C ASN A 207 4.67 8.58 29.91
N PRO A 208 5.96 8.74 30.28
CA PRO A 208 7.04 8.85 29.30
C PRO A 208 7.32 7.52 28.59
N VAL A 209 7.53 7.58 27.28
CA VAL A 209 7.82 6.42 26.42
C VAL A 209 9.14 6.59 25.65
N THR A 210 9.65 5.50 25.06
CA THR A 210 10.88 5.52 24.25
C THR A 210 10.55 5.42 22.77
N THR A 211 11.16 6.26 21.93
CA THR A 211 10.99 6.21 20.47
C THR A 211 11.28 4.81 19.90
N GLY A 212 10.37 4.30 19.06
CA GLY A 212 10.50 3.02 18.37
C GLY A 212 10.42 1.78 19.28
N VAL A 213 9.95 1.93 20.53
CA VAL A 213 9.75 0.82 21.47
C VAL A 213 8.26 0.51 21.59
N GLU A 214 7.91 -0.72 21.21
CA GLU A 214 6.58 -1.29 21.41
C GLU A 214 6.29 -1.50 22.90
N ALA A 215 5.08 -1.13 23.34
CA ALA A 215 4.57 -1.38 24.69
C ALA A 215 3.09 -1.78 24.65
N THR A 216 2.64 -2.52 25.67
CA THR A 216 1.24 -2.93 25.84
C THR A 216 0.42 -1.88 26.58
N TYR A 217 -0.84 -1.73 26.18
CA TYR A 217 -1.80 -0.77 26.75
C TYR A 217 -3.16 -1.46 26.98
N SER A 218 -4.07 -0.76 27.65
CA SER A 218 -5.47 -1.19 27.77
C SER A 218 -6.20 -1.07 26.43
N ALA A 219 -7.28 -1.83 26.23
CA ALA A 219 -8.26 -1.45 25.22
C ALA A 219 -8.99 -0.16 25.65
N GLY A 220 -9.21 0.76 24.71
CA GLY A 220 -9.83 2.07 24.97
C GLY A 220 -9.08 3.24 24.36
N ALA A 221 -9.46 4.46 24.76
CA ALA A 221 -8.90 5.70 24.24
C ALA A 221 -7.60 6.10 24.96
N HIS A 222 -6.57 6.41 24.18
CA HIS A 222 -5.24 6.82 24.61
C HIS A 222 -4.83 8.13 23.90
N VAL A 223 -3.87 8.87 24.48
CA VAL A 223 -3.33 10.10 23.87
C VAL A 223 -1.81 10.07 23.80
N VAL A 224 -1.29 10.05 22.57
CA VAL A 224 0.13 10.24 22.24
C VAL A 224 0.46 11.74 22.24
N SER A 225 1.61 12.12 22.79
CA SER A 225 2.04 13.53 22.85
C SER A 225 3.56 13.65 23.06
N GLU A 226 4.09 14.87 22.96
CA GLU A 226 5.49 15.18 23.22
C GLU A 226 5.66 16.55 23.90
N THR A 227 6.87 16.82 24.38
CA THR A 227 7.27 18.17 24.80
C THR A 227 7.69 19.01 23.61
N THR A 228 7.05 20.16 23.40
CA THR A 228 7.44 21.15 22.38
C THR A 228 8.84 21.73 22.66
N VAL A 229 9.71 21.71 21.66
CA VAL A 229 11.03 22.36 21.68
C VAL A 229 10.94 23.65 20.86
N ALA A 230 11.73 24.68 21.19
CA ALA A 230 11.81 25.90 20.39
C ALA A 230 12.41 25.59 19.00
N ASN A 231 12.00 26.33 17.97
CA ASN A 231 12.51 26.20 16.60
C ASN A 231 12.24 24.82 15.96
N TYR A 232 11.22 24.09 16.46
CA TYR A 232 10.76 22.81 15.90
C TYR A 232 9.23 22.73 15.87
N ALA A 233 8.66 22.28 14.76
CA ALA A 233 7.23 22.15 14.51
C ALA A 233 6.78 20.68 14.51
N GLY A 234 5.98 20.30 15.50
CA GLY A 234 5.57 18.91 15.73
C GLY A 234 4.27 18.53 15.02
N VAL A 235 4.31 17.43 14.25
CA VAL A 235 3.14 16.84 13.56
C VAL A 235 3.00 15.37 13.91
N ILE A 236 1.82 14.95 14.35
CA ILE A 236 1.47 13.55 14.66
C ILE A 236 0.82 12.88 13.43
N SER A 237 1.16 11.62 13.18
CA SER A 237 0.66 10.80 12.07
C SER A 237 0.72 9.29 12.40
N GLY A 238 0.39 8.43 11.44
CA GLY A 238 0.22 6.98 11.63
C GLY A 238 -1.19 6.66 12.10
N ASP A 239 -1.35 5.71 13.01
CA ASP A 239 -2.67 5.30 13.53
C ASP A 239 -3.28 6.31 14.53
N CYS A 240 -2.54 7.36 14.89
CA CYS A 240 -3.03 8.46 15.72
C CYS A 240 -3.59 9.60 14.86
N ALA A 241 -4.67 10.22 15.35
CA ALA A 241 -5.15 11.49 14.81
C ALA A 241 -4.13 12.62 15.05
N LEU A 242 -4.30 13.74 14.32
CA LEU A 242 -3.42 14.92 14.39
C LEU A 242 -3.35 15.56 15.79
N ASP A 243 -4.33 15.33 16.66
CA ASP A 243 -4.35 15.79 18.05
C ASP A 243 -3.72 14.79 19.05
N GLY A 244 -3.17 13.68 18.55
CA GLY A 244 -2.57 12.61 19.32
C GLY A 244 -3.55 11.55 19.84
N SER A 245 -4.86 11.69 19.58
CA SER A 245 -5.84 10.70 20.03
C SER A 245 -5.82 9.42 19.19
N ILE A 246 -5.96 8.27 19.88
CA ILE A 246 -6.11 6.94 19.28
C ILE A 246 -7.06 6.10 20.15
N THR A 247 -7.77 5.14 19.56
CA THR A 247 -8.56 4.14 20.31
C THR A 247 -8.08 2.75 19.96
N LEU A 248 -7.56 2.03 20.96
CA LEU A 248 -7.02 0.68 20.81
C LEU A 248 -8.11 -0.36 21.06
N SER A 249 -8.37 -1.21 20.07
CA SER A 249 -9.20 -2.41 20.22
C SER A 249 -8.38 -3.59 20.73
N ALA A 250 -9.01 -4.58 21.37
CA ALA A 250 -8.34 -5.83 21.74
C ALA A 250 -7.66 -6.48 20.52
N GLY A 251 -6.41 -6.92 20.68
CA GLY A 251 -5.56 -7.45 19.61
C GLY A 251 -4.98 -6.43 18.63
N ALA A 252 -5.24 -5.12 18.79
CA ALA A 252 -4.70 -4.10 17.90
C ALA A 252 -3.18 -3.91 18.09
N MET A 253 -2.45 -3.84 16.98
CA MET A 253 -1.03 -3.47 16.92
C MET A 253 -0.92 -2.11 16.23
N ALA A 254 -0.73 -1.04 17.00
CA ALA A 254 -0.75 0.34 16.50
C ALA A 254 0.65 0.98 16.44
N SER A 255 0.83 1.92 15.52
CA SER A 255 2.06 2.69 15.30
C SER A 255 1.75 4.16 15.02
N CYS A 256 2.10 5.03 15.97
CA CYS A 256 2.02 6.48 15.80
C CYS A 256 3.41 7.09 15.60
N THR A 257 3.51 8.09 14.73
CA THR A 257 4.76 8.80 14.44
C THR A 257 4.59 10.28 14.77
N ILE A 258 5.60 10.90 15.40
CA ILE A 258 5.67 12.34 15.60
C ILE A 258 6.91 12.89 14.90
N THR A 259 6.73 13.66 13.84
CA THR A 259 7.81 14.37 13.14
C THR A 259 7.98 15.75 13.76
N ASN A 260 9.22 16.18 14.03
CA ASN A 260 9.56 17.58 14.32
C ASN A 260 10.46 18.10 13.22
N THR A 261 9.96 19.04 12.42
CA THR A 261 10.73 19.76 11.40
C THR A 261 11.27 21.05 12.00
N PHE A 262 12.57 21.29 11.83
CA PHE A 262 13.26 22.50 12.26
C PHE A 262 12.76 23.72 11.49
N PHE A 263 12.72 24.87 12.16
CA PHE A 263 12.60 26.16 11.49
C PHE A 263 13.48 27.17 12.20
N SER A 264 14.29 27.90 11.44
CA SER A 264 14.92 29.12 11.92
C SER A 264 13.83 30.13 12.30
N ASP A 265 14.05 30.88 13.39
CA ASP A 265 13.45 32.21 13.44
C ASP A 265 14.17 33.03 12.34
N PRO A 266 13.47 33.83 11.52
CA PRO A 266 14.11 34.62 10.48
C PRO A 266 15.16 35.55 11.09
N PRO A 267 16.23 35.91 10.34
CA PRO A 267 17.15 36.95 10.77
C PRO A 267 16.37 38.24 11.09
N VAL A 268 16.89 39.02 12.03
CA VAL A 268 16.34 40.35 12.30
C VAL A 268 16.78 41.25 11.13
N PRO A 269 15.88 41.93 10.41
CA PRO A 269 16.24 42.81 9.28
C PRO A 269 17.29 43.82 9.71
N GLU A 270 18.31 44.07 8.89
CA GLU A 270 19.49 44.88 9.26
C GLU A 270 19.09 46.23 9.84
N CYS A 271 18.14 46.92 9.19
CA CYS A 271 17.50 48.17 9.63
C CYS A 271 16.76 48.11 10.98
N SER A 272 16.88 47.03 11.76
CA SER A 272 16.27 46.82 13.07
C SER A 272 17.08 45.97 14.06
N ASP A 273 18.28 45.47 13.69
CA ASP A 273 19.07 44.56 14.54
C ASP A 273 20.01 45.29 15.53
N GLY A 274 20.37 46.55 15.21
CA GLY A 274 21.18 47.44 16.03
C GLY A 274 22.70 47.28 15.83
N LEU A 275 23.12 46.75 14.69
CA LEU A 275 24.49 46.75 14.16
C LEU A 275 24.67 47.87 13.11
N ASP A 276 25.80 47.88 12.41
CA ASP A 276 26.28 48.96 11.51
C ASP A 276 26.94 48.20 10.35
N ASN A 277 26.10 47.76 9.40
CA ASN A 277 26.44 46.63 8.53
C ASN A 277 27.16 47.07 7.25
N ASP A 278 26.73 48.16 6.63
CA ASP A 278 27.41 48.81 5.50
C ASP A 278 28.71 49.57 5.94
N GLN A 279 28.79 49.93 7.23
CA GLN A 279 29.88 50.66 7.89
C GLN A 279 30.01 52.15 7.53
N ASP A 280 28.93 52.86 7.21
CA ASP A 280 28.93 54.31 6.95
C ASP A 280 28.95 55.20 8.23
N GLU A 281 28.73 54.61 9.42
CA GLU A 281 28.46 55.22 10.74
C GLU A 281 26.96 55.39 11.13
N TYR A 282 25.96 54.82 10.41
CA TYR A 282 24.55 54.65 10.87
C TYR A 282 24.25 53.23 11.43
N THR A 283 22.98 52.80 11.59
CA THR A 283 22.63 51.69 12.54
C THR A 283 21.18 51.11 12.56
N ASP A 284 20.15 51.90 12.26
CA ASP A 284 18.74 51.47 12.45
C ASP A 284 17.77 52.37 11.65
N PHE A 285 16.63 51.84 11.21
CA PHE A 285 15.46 52.66 10.90
C PHE A 285 14.88 53.34 12.16
N GLY A 286 15.29 54.59 12.39
CA GLY A 286 14.65 55.47 13.37
C GLY A 286 15.26 55.50 14.78
N GLY A 287 16.59 55.36 14.89
CA GLY A 287 17.32 55.37 16.16
C GLY A 287 17.66 56.75 16.78
N GLN A 288 18.70 56.78 17.62
CA GLN A 288 19.40 58.01 18.00
C GLN A 288 20.22 58.60 16.83
N ASN A 289 20.55 57.74 15.88
CA ASN A 289 21.43 57.94 14.74
C ASN A 289 20.80 57.15 13.58
N PRO A 290 19.64 57.59 13.07
CA PRO A 290 18.85 56.80 12.15
C PRO A 290 19.54 56.70 10.80
N ASP A 291 19.47 55.52 10.21
CA ASP A 291 19.99 55.24 8.89
C ASP A 291 19.22 56.02 7.80
N PRO A 292 19.87 56.52 6.73
CA PRO A 292 19.23 57.29 5.66
C PRO A 292 18.79 56.45 4.46
N GLU A 293 19.30 55.23 4.33
CA GLU A 293 19.11 54.30 3.23
C GLU A 293 17.97 53.30 3.57
N CYS A 294 17.87 52.88 4.85
CA CYS A 294 16.70 52.21 5.43
C CYS A 294 15.41 53.04 5.31
N SER A 295 14.39 52.49 4.64
CA SER A 295 13.08 53.12 4.47
C SER A 295 12.02 52.67 5.50
N SER A 296 12.23 51.50 6.13
CA SER A 296 11.44 50.95 7.23
C SER A 296 12.28 50.05 8.16
N ALA A 297 11.74 49.66 9.31
CA ALA A 297 12.35 48.64 10.21
C ALA A 297 11.95 47.20 9.83
N GLU A 298 11.43 47.04 8.61
CA GLU A 298 10.99 45.81 7.96
C GLU A 298 11.75 45.68 6.61
N ASP A 299 12.82 46.48 6.42
CA ASP A 299 13.73 46.46 5.27
C ASP A 299 14.99 45.64 5.62
N ASP A 300 15.38 44.71 4.75
CA ASP A 300 16.38 43.68 5.04
C ASP A 300 17.84 44.08 4.73
N SER A 301 18.11 45.32 4.28
CA SER A 301 19.50 45.79 4.09
C SER A 301 19.70 47.30 4.27
N GLU A 302 20.89 47.68 4.76
CA GLU A 302 21.37 49.07 4.86
C GLU A 302 22.10 49.58 3.57
N GLU A 303 22.38 48.72 2.58
CA GLU A 303 23.17 49.10 1.39
C GLU A 303 22.43 50.04 0.38
N PRO A 304 23.14 51.01 -0.24
CA PRO A 304 22.53 52.01 -1.13
C PRO A 304 22.00 51.44 -2.47
N VAL A 305 20.66 51.34 -2.56
CA VAL A 305 19.92 50.75 -3.68
C VAL A 305 20.29 51.33 -5.06
N ASN A 306 20.85 50.48 -5.92
CA ASN A 306 21.20 50.83 -7.30
C ASN A 306 20.00 50.66 -8.25
N ILE A 307 19.30 51.75 -8.55
CA ILE A 307 18.17 51.74 -9.49
C ILE A 307 18.69 51.68 -10.94
N PHE A 308 18.58 50.51 -11.55
CA PHE A 308 18.91 50.29 -12.96
C PHE A 308 17.76 50.70 -13.90
N GLY A 309 18.10 51.28 -15.06
CA GLY A 309 17.12 51.63 -16.09
C GLY A 309 17.67 52.53 -17.20
N CYS A 310 16.92 52.69 -18.29
CA CYS A 310 17.34 53.56 -19.38
C CYS A 310 17.47 55.03 -18.94
N MET A 311 18.68 55.58 -19.07
CA MET A 311 19.00 56.96 -18.67
C MET A 311 18.91 58.01 -19.80
N ASP A 312 18.53 57.64 -21.02
CA ASP A 312 18.43 58.59 -22.15
C ASP A 312 17.02 59.23 -22.25
N PRO A 313 16.88 60.57 -22.09
CA PRO A 313 15.59 61.26 -22.17
C PRO A 313 14.89 61.28 -23.53
N VAL A 314 15.48 60.70 -24.60
CA VAL A 314 14.78 60.50 -25.89
C VAL A 314 14.35 59.04 -26.14
N ALA A 315 14.63 58.12 -25.22
CA ALA A 315 14.14 56.75 -25.28
C ALA A 315 12.69 56.61 -24.79
N ASN A 316 11.96 55.65 -25.34
CA ASN A 316 10.56 55.37 -25.02
C ASN A 316 10.36 54.86 -23.57
N ASN A 317 11.37 54.24 -22.99
CA ASN A 317 11.39 53.70 -21.63
C ASN A 317 12.36 54.45 -20.69
N TYR A 318 12.59 55.75 -20.91
CA TYR A 318 13.39 56.59 -20.02
C TYR A 318 12.88 56.54 -18.57
N ASN A 319 13.77 56.22 -17.63
CA ASN A 319 13.50 56.22 -16.19
C ASN A 319 14.20 57.41 -15.51
N GLU A 320 13.45 58.40 -15.05
CA GLU A 320 14.00 59.58 -14.35
C GLU A 320 14.64 59.27 -12.99
N ASN A 321 14.40 58.08 -12.43
CA ASN A 321 14.95 57.63 -11.15
C ASN A 321 16.12 56.65 -11.30
N ALA A 322 16.50 56.26 -12.53
CA ALA A 322 17.64 55.37 -12.73
C ALA A 322 18.95 56.06 -12.30
N THR A 323 19.68 55.43 -11.39
CA THR A 323 21.04 55.83 -11.01
C THR A 323 22.09 55.26 -11.95
N ASN A 324 21.84 54.06 -12.50
CA ASN A 324 22.71 53.34 -13.43
C ASN A 324 21.98 52.95 -14.73
N SER A 325 22.71 52.96 -15.85
CA SER A 325 22.21 52.49 -17.16
C SER A 325 22.32 50.97 -17.27
N ASP A 326 21.19 50.33 -17.54
CA ASP A 326 21.03 48.90 -17.85
C ASP A 326 21.16 48.58 -19.36
N ASN A 327 21.32 49.62 -20.19
CA ASN A 327 21.26 49.57 -21.66
C ASN A 327 19.90 49.12 -22.25
N SER A 328 18.79 49.15 -21.50
CA SER A 328 17.46 48.76 -22.00
C SER A 328 16.79 49.79 -22.91
N CYS A 329 17.47 50.89 -23.27
CA CYS A 329 16.88 52.00 -24.01
C CYS A 329 16.31 51.58 -25.37
N THR A 330 14.98 51.71 -25.50
CA THR A 330 14.19 51.50 -26.72
C THR A 330 13.85 52.83 -27.37
N TYR A 331 13.75 52.87 -28.69
CA TYR A 331 13.45 54.07 -29.47
C TYR A 331 12.23 53.84 -30.37
N ASN A 332 11.77 54.89 -31.06
CA ASN A 332 10.74 54.74 -32.10
C ASN A 332 11.42 54.42 -33.42
N GLN A 333 10.72 53.68 -34.29
CA GLN A 333 11.26 53.12 -35.53
C GLN A 333 12.05 54.15 -36.34
N CYS A 334 11.47 55.33 -36.56
CA CYS A 334 12.05 56.46 -37.30
C CYS A 334 13.31 57.12 -36.69
N ILE A 335 13.87 56.58 -35.61
CA ILE A 335 15.16 56.93 -35.00
C ILE A 335 15.93 55.72 -34.39
N ASP A 336 15.51 54.47 -34.61
CA ASP A 336 16.16 53.30 -33.99
C ASP A 336 17.35 52.75 -34.82
N GLY A 337 17.52 53.21 -36.06
CA GLY A 337 18.63 52.86 -36.94
C GLY A 337 18.45 51.56 -37.73
N VAL A 338 17.23 51.00 -37.76
CA VAL A 338 16.82 49.86 -38.60
C VAL A 338 16.02 50.36 -39.82
N ASP A 339 15.72 49.47 -40.75
CA ASP A 339 14.88 49.68 -41.95
C ASP A 339 13.64 48.79 -41.72
N ASN A 340 12.55 49.37 -41.19
CA ASN A 340 11.46 48.57 -40.62
C ASN A 340 10.34 48.19 -41.61
N ASP A 341 10.37 48.71 -42.85
CA ASP A 341 9.46 48.28 -43.94
C ASP A 341 10.17 47.66 -45.18
N ASP A 342 11.51 47.54 -45.15
CA ASP A 342 12.39 46.98 -46.20
C ASP A 342 12.45 47.85 -47.51
N ASP A 343 12.13 49.15 -47.47
CA ASP A 343 12.28 50.11 -48.60
C ASP A 343 13.75 50.32 -49.02
N GLY A 344 14.68 50.32 -48.06
CA GLY A 344 16.08 50.72 -48.25
C GLY A 344 16.44 52.10 -47.69
N LEU A 345 15.53 52.71 -46.93
CA LEU A 345 15.76 53.90 -46.10
C LEU A 345 15.74 53.51 -44.61
N ILE A 346 16.32 54.38 -43.78
CA ILE A 346 16.59 54.15 -42.36
C ILE A 346 16.41 55.49 -41.67
N ASP A 347 15.51 55.58 -40.70
CA ASP A 347 15.15 56.78 -39.94
C ASP A 347 14.55 57.94 -40.76
N PHE A 348 13.79 58.80 -40.05
CA PHE A 348 13.49 60.18 -40.48
C PHE A 348 14.77 60.97 -40.86
N ALA A 349 15.92 60.61 -40.28
CA ALA A 349 17.22 61.21 -40.58
C ALA A 349 17.83 60.76 -41.93
N GLY A 350 17.52 59.55 -42.41
CA GLY A 350 17.85 59.10 -43.76
C GLY A 350 17.02 59.81 -44.84
N GLY A 351 15.85 60.32 -44.44
CA GLY A 351 14.86 60.94 -45.33
C GLY A 351 13.81 59.94 -45.81
N ASP A 352 13.49 58.96 -44.96
CA ASP A 352 12.40 58.00 -45.11
C ASP A 352 11.04 58.69 -45.43
N PRO A 353 10.15 58.08 -46.24
CA PRO A 353 8.89 58.69 -46.66
C PRO A 353 7.64 58.25 -45.85
N GLY A 354 7.72 57.18 -45.05
CA GLY A 354 6.73 56.84 -44.03
C GLY A 354 6.86 57.75 -42.81
N CYS A 355 8.09 57.89 -42.32
CA CYS A 355 8.43 58.69 -41.15
C CYS A 355 8.04 60.18 -41.26
N THR A 356 7.12 60.64 -40.39
CA THR A 356 6.68 62.04 -40.41
C THR A 356 7.46 62.98 -39.48
N ASP A 357 7.98 62.49 -38.35
CA ASP A 357 8.98 63.18 -37.49
C ASP A 357 9.82 62.21 -36.61
N PRO A 358 10.88 62.66 -35.91
CA PRO A 358 11.76 61.80 -35.09
C PRO A 358 11.13 61.11 -33.85
N GLN A 359 9.84 61.29 -33.56
CA GLN A 359 9.11 60.49 -32.56
C GLN A 359 8.04 59.59 -33.21
N ASP A 360 7.99 59.53 -34.54
CA ASP A 360 7.08 58.67 -35.29
C ASP A 360 7.53 57.20 -35.20
N ASN A 361 6.57 56.27 -35.19
CA ASN A 361 6.81 54.86 -34.88
C ASN A 361 6.29 53.89 -35.95
N ASP A 362 6.05 54.41 -37.16
CA ASP A 362 5.56 53.70 -38.34
C ASP A 362 6.37 54.18 -39.55
N GLU A 363 7.27 53.34 -40.07
CA GLU A 363 8.07 53.66 -41.28
C GLU A 363 7.34 53.31 -42.60
N ILE A 364 6.12 52.75 -42.55
CA ILE A 364 5.50 52.12 -43.72
C ILE A 364 5.12 53.15 -44.81
N ASP A 365 5.71 53.03 -46.01
CA ASP A 365 5.55 54.00 -47.10
C ASP A 365 4.08 54.14 -47.58
N PRO A 366 3.54 55.38 -47.69
CA PRO A 366 2.12 55.61 -48.03
C PRO A 366 1.73 55.22 -49.47
N VAL A 367 1.30 53.96 -49.60
CA VAL A 367 0.89 53.21 -50.82
C VAL A 367 0.30 54.06 -51.96
N VAL A 368 1.04 54.13 -53.08
CA VAL A 368 0.59 54.68 -54.37
C VAL A 368 0.00 53.61 -55.31
N ASP A 369 -1.31 53.69 -55.52
CA ASP A 369 -2.17 52.69 -56.18
C ASP A 369 -1.89 52.45 -57.69
N ALA A 370 -1.33 51.28 -58.06
CA ALA A 370 -1.23 50.80 -59.44
C ALA A 370 -0.95 49.28 -59.63
N CYS A 371 -1.99 48.46 -59.82
CA CYS A 371 -1.83 47.07 -60.33
C CYS A 371 -1.55 47.05 -61.87
N PRO A 372 -0.86 46.01 -62.41
CA PRO A 372 -1.63 44.93 -63.07
C PRO A 372 -1.01 43.49 -63.17
N ASN A 373 -1.84 42.51 -62.79
CA ASN A 373 -2.12 41.22 -63.48
C ASN A 373 -1.17 39.97 -63.44
N GLU A 374 -1.77 38.86 -62.95
CA GLU A 374 -1.71 37.45 -63.44
C GLU A 374 -0.39 36.65 -63.26
N GLN A 375 -0.36 35.33 -62.99
CA GLN A 375 -1.35 34.20 -62.93
C GLN A 375 -0.70 33.06 -62.06
N THR A 376 -1.32 32.00 -61.49
CA THR A 376 -2.57 31.24 -61.76
C THR A 376 -3.25 30.65 -60.48
N ASP A 377 -4.55 30.37 -60.61
CA ASP A 377 -5.34 29.17 -60.22
C ASP A 377 -4.69 27.96 -59.45
N PRO A 378 -5.42 27.19 -58.58
CA PRO A 378 -6.84 27.29 -58.18
C PRO A 378 -7.15 27.26 -56.65
N GLY A 379 -7.94 28.24 -56.19
CA GLY A 379 -9.17 27.99 -55.42
C GLY A 379 -9.15 27.72 -53.90
N VAL A 380 -9.33 28.78 -53.09
CA VAL A 380 -10.45 28.90 -52.12
C VAL A 380 -11.06 30.32 -52.26
N GLN A 381 -12.37 30.48 -52.05
CA GLN A 381 -13.05 31.78 -52.14
C GLN A 381 -13.23 32.47 -50.78
N THR A 382 -12.50 33.56 -50.60
CA THR A 382 -12.83 34.80 -49.87
C THR A 382 -14.18 34.91 -49.12
N SER A 383 -14.10 35.27 -47.84
CA SER A 383 -14.92 36.35 -47.25
C SER A 383 -14.29 36.88 -45.94
N GLY A 384 -13.75 38.10 -45.95
CA GLY A 384 -13.38 38.85 -44.75
C GLY A 384 -14.47 39.87 -44.35
N PRO A 385 -14.17 40.92 -43.56
CA PRO A 385 -12.90 41.24 -42.90
C PRO A 385 -12.94 41.02 -41.38
N CYS A 386 -11.77 41.02 -40.73
CA CYS A 386 -11.66 41.17 -39.28
C CYS A 386 -11.32 42.63 -38.93
N ASN A 387 -11.96 43.17 -37.89
CA ASN A 387 -11.47 44.35 -37.18
C ASN A 387 -10.62 43.91 -35.98
N SER A 388 -9.90 44.84 -35.36
CA SER A 388 -9.25 44.62 -34.07
C SER A 388 -10.27 44.25 -32.99
N ASP A 389 -9.89 43.30 -32.13
CA ASP A 389 -9.72 43.48 -30.68
C ASP A 389 -9.53 42.09 -30.04
N ASP A 390 -8.26 41.72 -29.78
CA ASP A 390 -7.77 40.83 -28.71
C ASP A 390 -6.32 40.42 -29.01
N VAL A 391 -5.40 40.67 -28.07
CA VAL A 391 -3.97 40.33 -28.17
C VAL A 391 -3.47 39.81 -26.83
N CYS A 392 -2.89 38.61 -26.84
CA CYS A 392 -1.88 38.16 -25.88
C CYS A 392 -0.66 37.68 -26.69
N PRO A 393 0.58 38.10 -26.37
CA PRO A 393 1.75 37.77 -27.17
C PRO A 393 2.51 36.52 -26.69
N ASN A 394 3.11 35.80 -27.65
CA ASN A 394 4.40 35.06 -27.61
C ASN A 394 4.37 33.69 -28.33
N ASP A 395 4.89 33.70 -29.57
CA ASP A 395 5.40 32.56 -30.38
C ASP A 395 4.45 31.41 -30.85
N PRO A 396 4.77 30.70 -31.96
CA PRO A 396 3.75 30.50 -33.01
C PRO A 396 3.69 29.05 -33.54
N GLY A 397 3.06 28.15 -32.78
CA GLY A 397 2.93 26.72 -33.12
C GLY A 397 1.49 26.27 -33.40
N ILE A 398 1.18 25.94 -34.65
CA ILE A 398 -0.14 25.48 -35.15
C ILE A 398 -0.85 24.50 -34.17
N GLN A 399 -2.02 24.91 -33.67
CA GLN A 399 -2.98 24.04 -33.00
C GLN A 399 -4.34 24.03 -33.71
N THR A 400 -5.12 22.97 -33.50
CA THR A 400 -6.47 22.81 -34.08
C THR A 400 -7.49 22.37 -33.04
N SER A 401 -8.68 22.99 -33.09
CA SER A 401 -9.83 22.82 -32.17
C SER A 401 -9.62 23.35 -30.75
N THR A 402 -10.68 23.94 -30.21
CA THR A 402 -10.72 24.66 -28.93
C THR A 402 -11.38 23.82 -27.84
N GLU A 403 -10.57 22.99 -27.17
CA GLU A 403 -10.70 22.69 -25.74
C GLU A 403 -9.30 22.93 -25.12
N GLU A 404 -9.09 22.68 -23.81
CA GLU A 404 -7.85 22.97 -23.07
C GLU A 404 -7.45 24.48 -22.97
N CYS A 405 -8.07 25.19 -22.02
CA CYS A 405 -7.57 26.47 -21.46
C CYS A 405 -7.95 26.60 -19.97
N SER A 406 -7.54 25.62 -19.18
CA SER A 406 -7.54 25.62 -17.72
C SER A 406 -6.57 24.51 -17.26
N PRO A 407 -5.82 24.66 -16.15
CA PRO A 407 -5.09 23.53 -15.58
C PRO A 407 -6.10 22.45 -15.17
N GLN A 408 -6.05 21.31 -15.83
CA GLN A 408 -6.92 20.17 -15.57
C GLN A 408 -6.31 19.37 -14.41
N GLN A 409 -6.72 19.71 -13.18
CA GLN A 409 -6.65 18.72 -12.10
C GLN A 409 -7.43 17.47 -12.54
N CYS A 410 -6.97 16.30 -12.09
CA CYS A 410 -7.41 14.98 -12.58
C CYS A 410 -8.90 14.91 -12.87
N GLU A 411 -9.27 14.49 -14.08
CA GLU A 411 -10.63 13.98 -14.26
C GLU A 411 -10.76 12.69 -13.43
N ASP A 412 -11.75 12.64 -12.55
CA ASP A 412 -12.08 11.45 -11.77
C ASP A 412 -12.50 10.30 -12.73
N GLU A 413 -11.53 9.51 -13.21
CA GLU A 413 -11.81 8.19 -13.78
C GLU A 413 -12.27 7.28 -12.63
N THR A 414 -13.58 7.33 -12.37
CA THR A 414 -14.27 6.43 -11.44
C THR A 414 -14.47 5.07 -12.09
N TRP A 415 -13.93 4.01 -11.50
CA TRP A 415 -14.25 2.63 -11.90
C TRP A 415 -15.47 2.10 -11.14
N ASN A 416 -16.05 1.03 -11.70
CA ASN A 416 -17.01 0.16 -11.03
C ASN A 416 -16.58 -1.29 -11.34
N GLU A 417 -16.10 -2.03 -10.34
CA GLU A 417 -15.75 -3.45 -10.47
C GLU A 417 -16.86 -4.33 -9.88
N MET A 418 -17.07 -5.51 -10.45
CA MET A 418 -18.23 -6.36 -10.17
C MET A 418 -17.84 -7.82 -10.04
N TYR A 419 -18.28 -8.43 -8.93
CA TYR A 419 -18.09 -9.84 -8.61
C TYR A 419 -19.46 -10.51 -8.41
N PHE A 420 -19.55 -11.80 -8.68
CA PHE A 420 -20.82 -12.53 -8.79
C PHE A 420 -20.66 -13.92 -8.17
N SER A 421 -21.71 -14.47 -7.59
CA SER A 421 -21.71 -15.87 -7.17
C SER A 421 -21.57 -16.80 -8.37
N ASP A 422 -20.45 -17.54 -8.43
CA ASP A 422 -20.21 -18.60 -9.40
C ASP A 422 -19.35 -19.73 -8.77
N THR A 423 -18.90 -20.70 -9.59
CA THR A 423 -18.05 -21.82 -9.12
C THR A 423 -16.62 -21.44 -8.70
N GLY A 424 -16.25 -20.15 -8.78
CA GLY A 424 -15.02 -19.56 -8.25
C GLY A 424 -15.12 -19.19 -6.78
N THR A 425 -16.29 -18.75 -6.31
CA THR A 425 -16.54 -18.38 -4.91
C THR A 425 -16.21 -19.53 -3.97
N MET A 426 -15.51 -19.22 -2.86
CA MET A 426 -15.14 -20.22 -1.84
C MET A 426 -16.32 -20.53 -0.92
N VAL A 427 -16.38 -21.77 -0.42
CA VAL A 427 -17.26 -22.21 0.67
C VAL A 427 -16.52 -23.25 1.52
N GLY A 428 -16.28 -22.92 2.79
CA GLY A 428 -15.38 -23.68 3.66
C GLY A 428 -13.97 -23.85 3.05
N GLU A 429 -13.44 -25.08 3.03
CA GLU A 429 -12.12 -25.39 2.42
C GLU A 429 -12.16 -25.53 0.87
N GLY A 430 -13.31 -25.34 0.22
CA GLY A 430 -13.51 -25.66 -1.20
C GLY A 430 -14.18 -24.57 -2.03
N ASN A 431 -14.41 -24.86 -3.31
CA ASN A 431 -15.21 -24.03 -4.21
C ASN A 431 -16.69 -24.41 -4.13
N ALA A 432 -17.57 -23.42 -4.23
CA ALA A 432 -19.00 -23.64 -4.38
C ALA A 432 -19.36 -24.27 -5.76
N VAL A 433 -20.56 -24.83 -5.86
CA VAL A 433 -21.08 -25.48 -7.08
C VAL A 433 -22.39 -24.85 -7.55
N GLU A 434 -22.52 -24.66 -8.87
CA GLU A 434 -23.76 -24.25 -9.54
C GLU A 434 -24.87 -25.28 -9.30
N LEU A 435 -26.02 -24.84 -8.80
CA LEU A 435 -27.16 -25.71 -8.51
C LEU A 435 -27.95 -26.06 -9.78
N THR A 436 -27.81 -27.30 -10.26
CA THR A 436 -28.50 -27.73 -11.50
C THR A 436 -30.03 -27.84 -11.36
N SER A 437 -30.57 -27.75 -10.14
CA SER A 437 -31.98 -28.00 -9.80
C SER A 437 -32.64 -26.86 -9.02
N ILE A 438 -32.64 -25.65 -9.60
CA ILE A 438 -33.29 -24.45 -9.05
C ILE A 438 -34.75 -24.71 -8.62
N HIS A 439 -35.08 -24.43 -7.36
CA HIS A 439 -36.41 -24.70 -6.82
C HIS A 439 -37.46 -23.72 -7.39
N SER A 440 -38.67 -24.22 -7.67
CA SER A 440 -39.71 -23.47 -8.40
C SER A 440 -40.33 -22.26 -7.68
N ALA A 441 -39.99 -22.04 -6.40
CA ALA A 441 -40.33 -20.82 -5.67
C ALA A 441 -39.27 -19.71 -5.80
N TRP A 442 -38.03 -20.08 -6.16
CA TRP A 442 -36.94 -19.13 -6.35
C TRP A 442 -37.18 -18.31 -7.61
N THR A 443 -37.30 -17.01 -7.41
CA THR A 443 -37.70 -16.04 -8.43
C THR A 443 -36.90 -14.73 -8.35
N ALA A 444 -35.93 -14.64 -7.44
CA ALA A 444 -34.91 -13.61 -7.47
C ALA A 444 -34.07 -13.74 -8.75
N VAL A 445 -33.61 -12.60 -9.27
CA VAL A 445 -32.77 -12.53 -10.46
C VAL A 445 -31.72 -11.45 -10.24
N ILE A 446 -30.46 -11.85 -10.07
CA ILE A 446 -29.31 -10.96 -10.01
C ILE A 446 -28.52 -11.16 -11.31
N ALA A 447 -28.38 -10.08 -12.09
CA ALA A 447 -27.88 -10.19 -13.45
C ALA A 447 -26.36 -10.47 -13.48
N GLY A 448 -25.98 -11.66 -13.93
CA GLY A 448 -24.59 -12.14 -13.99
C GLY A 448 -24.21 -13.13 -12.88
N ALA A 449 -25.10 -13.35 -11.91
CA ALA A 449 -24.90 -14.27 -10.79
C ALA A 449 -25.62 -15.60 -11.00
N GLU A 450 -25.04 -16.68 -10.46
CA GLU A 450 -25.59 -18.03 -10.47
C GLU A 450 -26.00 -18.43 -9.03
N TRP A 451 -26.94 -19.37 -8.91
CA TRP A 451 -27.32 -19.95 -7.61
C TRP A 451 -26.31 -21.04 -7.24
N ILE A 452 -25.62 -20.85 -6.12
CA ILE A 452 -24.54 -21.73 -5.65
C ILE A 452 -24.83 -22.32 -4.27
N TRP A 453 -24.23 -23.48 -3.99
CA TRP A 453 -24.15 -24.08 -2.65
C TRP A 453 -22.85 -24.88 -2.48
N SER A 454 -22.62 -25.50 -1.33
CA SER A 454 -21.49 -26.43 -1.12
C SER A 454 -21.63 -27.76 -1.86
N THR A 455 -22.86 -28.15 -2.22
CA THR A 455 -23.17 -29.44 -2.86
C THR A 455 -24.34 -29.36 -3.85
N ASP A 456 -24.24 -30.06 -4.98
CA ASP A 456 -25.35 -30.31 -5.92
C ASP A 456 -25.53 -31.83 -6.16
N PRO A 457 -26.70 -32.41 -5.87
CA PRO A 457 -27.81 -31.78 -5.15
C PRO A 457 -27.45 -31.50 -3.68
N VAL A 458 -28.06 -30.46 -3.11
CA VAL A 458 -27.92 -30.04 -1.70
C VAL A 458 -28.03 -31.23 -0.75
N VAL A 459 -27.01 -31.45 0.09
CA VAL A 459 -27.00 -32.55 1.08
C VAL A 459 -27.83 -32.15 2.30
N THR A 460 -29.13 -32.44 2.25
CA THR A 460 -30.07 -31.99 3.29
C THR A 460 -29.83 -32.67 4.64
N VAL A 461 -29.52 -31.86 5.66
CA VAL A 461 -29.53 -32.24 7.08
C VAL A 461 -30.95 -32.62 7.57
N PRO A 462 -31.11 -33.53 8.55
CA PRO A 462 -32.43 -33.99 8.99
C PRO A 462 -33.13 -33.02 9.96
N ASP A 463 -34.42 -32.76 9.75
CA ASP A 463 -35.31 -32.10 10.73
C ASP A 463 -35.11 -32.67 12.16
N PRO A 464 -34.69 -31.86 13.17
CA PRO A 464 -34.72 -30.39 13.22
C PRO A 464 -33.35 -29.68 13.12
N THR A 465 -32.27 -30.33 12.66
CA THR A 465 -30.96 -29.66 12.57
C THR A 465 -30.90 -28.69 11.40
N THR A 466 -30.70 -27.41 11.70
CA THR A 466 -30.31 -26.35 10.75
C THR A 466 -28.88 -26.57 10.25
N GLU A 467 -28.58 -26.13 9.04
CA GLU A 467 -27.26 -26.15 8.42
C GLU A 467 -26.82 -24.71 8.09
N THR A 468 -25.53 -24.41 8.22
CA THR A 468 -24.97 -23.09 7.96
C THR A 468 -23.67 -23.25 7.17
N GLU A 469 -23.55 -22.51 6.07
CA GLU A 469 -22.38 -22.50 5.19
C GLU A 469 -21.82 -21.08 5.11
N VAL A 470 -20.50 -20.96 5.04
CA VAL A 470 -19.80 -19.66 4.97
C VAL A 470 -19.13 -19.54 3.61
N PHE A 471 -19.56 -18.55 2.83
CA PHE A 471 -19.05 -18.25 1.51
C PHE A 471 -18.11 -17.05 1.57
N THR A 472 -16.97 -17.13 0.88
CA THR A 472 -15.93 -16.08 0.92
C THR A 472 -15.52 -15.68 -0.49
N GLU A 473 -15.38 -14.37 -0.71
CA GLU A 473 -14.88 -13.79 -1.95
C GLU A 473 -13.80 -12.74 -1.62
N THR A 474 -12.62 -12.84 -2.24
CA THR A 474 -11.53 -11.87 -2.03
C THR A 474 -11.24 -11.08 -3.29
N PHE A 475 -11.12 -9.76 -3.13
CA PHE A 475 -10.97 -8.81 -4.23
C PHE A 475 -9.92 -7.74 -3.91
N THR A 476 -9.56 -6.92 -4.89
CA THR A 476 -8.54 -5.88 -4.70
C THR A 476 -9.05 -4.52 -5.17
N VAL A 477 -9.21 -3.60 -4.24
CA VAL A 477 -9.52 -2.20 -4.53
C VAL A 477 -8.23 -1.47 -4.86
N VAL A 478 -8.13 -0.95 -6.08
CA VAL A 478 -7.10 0.01 -6.49
C VAL A 478 -7.50 1.41 -5.99
N GLY A 479 -6.58 2.37 -5.93
CA GLY A 479 -6.87 3.78 -5.62
C GLY A 479 -7.66 3.99 -4.33
N THR A 480 -8.57 4.97 -4.32
CA THR A 480 -9.42 5.26 -3.16
C THR A 480 -10.83 4.68 -3.37
N PRO A 481 -11.35 3.83 -2.45
CA PRO A 481 -12.74 3.41 -2.49
C PRO A 481 -13.68 4.60 -2.32
N THR A 482 -14.80 4.60 -3.05
CA THR A 482 -15.91 5.57 -2.85
C THR A 482 -17.20 4.88 -2.36
N GLY A 483 -17.11 3.59 -2.04
CA GLY A 483 -18.18 2.76 -1.49
C GLY A 483 -18.56 1.60 -2.43
N GLY A 484 -19.80 1.13 -2.33
CA GLY A 484 -20.32 0.11 -3.23
C GLY A 484 -21.71 -0.38 -2.88
N SER A 485 -22.07 -1.54 -3.42
CA SER A 485 -23.32 -2.24 -3.07
C SER A 485 -23.22 -3.75 -3.26
N LEU A 486 -23.94 -4.49 -2.43
CA LEU A 486 -24.13 -5.94 -2.52
C LEU A 486 -25.61 -6.24 -2.75
N MET A 487 -25.94 -6.79 -3.93
CA MET A 487 -27.24 -7.42 -4.15
C MET A 487 -27.16 -8.89 -3.72
N ILE A 488 -28.15 -9.39 -2.98
CA ILE A 488 -28.11 -10.75 -2.41
C ILE A 488 -29.50 -11.40 -2.36
N ALA A 489 -29.53 -12.71 -2.59
CA ALA A 489 -30.71 -13.56 -2.45
C ALA A 489 -30.28 -14.91 -1.85
N THR A 490 -31.07 -15.45 -0.91
CA THR A 490 -30.77 -16.70 -0.20
C THR A 490 -31.99 -17.57 0.03
N ASP A 491 -31.77 -18.88 0.15
CA ASP A 491 -32.67 -19.80 0.84
C ASP A 491 -31.88 -20.50 1.96
N ASN A 492 -32.11 -20.23 3.26
CA ASN A 492 -33.10 -19.33 3.84
C ASN A 492 -32.51 -17.94 4.19
N THR A 493 -31.79 -17.84 5.31
CA THR A 493 -31.41 -16.57 5.97
C THR A 493 -29.91 -16.29 5.84
N TYR A 494 -29.47 -15.04 6.10
CA TYR A 494 -28.07 -14.67 5.87
C TYR A 494 -27.55 -13.56 6.80
N THR A 495 -26.22 -13.54 6.99
CA THR A 495 -25.45 -12.43 7.57
C THR A 495 -24.18 -12.18 6.74
N VAL A 496 -23.84 -10.92 6.48
CA VAL A 496 -22.65 -10.51 5.71
C VAL A 496 -21.70 -9.71 6.57
N THR A 497 -20.40 -10.01 6.47
CA THR A 497 -19.33 -9.08 6.86
C THR A 497 -18.48 -8.69 5.66
N ILE A 498 -17.83 -7.52 5.75
CA ILE A 498 -16.83 -7.06 4.81
C ILE A 498 -15.61 -6.62 5.61
N ASN A 499 -14.44 -7.18 5.32
CA ASN A 499 -13.21 -6.99 6.11
C ASN A 499 -13.39 -7.30 7.63
N GLY A 500 -14.37 -8.14 7.98
CA GLY A 500 -14.78 -8.45 9.35
C GLY A 500 -15.85 -7.51 9.95
N ASN A 501 -16.13 -6.36 9.33
CA ASN A 501 -17.18 -5.43 9.76
C ASN A 501 -18.57 -5.94 9.34
N PRO A 502 -19.58 -6.01 10.24
CA PRO A 502 -20.92 -6.43 9.87
C PRO A 502 -21.62 -5.45 8.92
N LEU A 503 -21.92 -5.90 7.69
CA LEU A 503 -22.50 -5.08 6.63
C LEU A 503 -24.03 -5.10 6.65
N CYS A 504 -24.64 -6.29 6.55
CA CYS A 504 -26.09 -6.47 6.52
C CYS A 504 -26.51 -7.91 6.80
N ALA A 505 -27.78 -8.13 7.11
CA ALA A 505 -28.35 -9.44 7.38
C ALA A 505 -29.87 -9.43 7.17
N ASP A 506 -30.44 -10.56 6.74
CA ASP A 506 -31.88 -10.81 6.84
C ASP A 506 -32.17 -12.19 7.46
N ALA A 507 -33.09 -12.19 8.43
CA ALA A 507 -33.64 -13.36 9.10
C ALA A 507 -34.98 -13.83 8.47
N SER A 508 -35.39 -13.25 7.34
CA SER A 508 -36.52 -13.72 6.55
C SER A 508 -36.18 -15.02 5.81
N VAL A 509 -36.91 -16.09 6.11
CA VAL A 509 -36.76 -17.40 5.47
C VAL A 509 -37.21 -17.45 4.00
N THR A 510 -37.43 -16.29 3.36
CA THR A 510 -37.94 -16.18 1.99
C THR A 510 -37.15 -15.22 1.10
N ASN A 511 -35.86 -15.00 1.36
CA ASN A 511 -34.99 -14.09 0.58
C ASN A 511 -34.64 -14.57 -0.86
N PHE A 512 -35.43 -15.48 -1.43
CA PHE A 512 -35.21 -16.09 -2.75
C PHE A 512 -36.13 -15.58 -3.86
N THR A 513 -36.92 -14.53 -3.64
CA THR A 513 -37.87 -13.97 -4.63
C THR A 513 -37.46 -12.60 -5.16
N SER A 514 -37.95 -12.22 -6.34
CA SER A 514 -37.69 -10.89 -6.92
C SER A 514 -38.44 -9.74 -6.22
N GLU A 515 -39.32 -10.04 -5.25
CA GLU A 515 -39.94 -9.05 -4.36
C GLU A 515 -39.26 -8.98 -2.98
N THR A 516 -38.29 -9.86 -2.69
CA THR A 516 -37.63 -9.99 -1.38
C THR A 516 -36.11 -9.91 -1.42
N GLN A 517 -35.46 -10.15 -2.57
CA GLN A 517 -34.00 -10.04 -2.71
C GLN A 517 -33.50 -8.66 -2.26
N ASP A 518 -32.46 -8.66 -1.43
CA ASP A 518 -31.95 -7.46 -0.78
C ASP A 518 -30.88 -6.72 -1.60
N THR A 519 -30.63 -5.48 -1.20
CA THR A 519 -29.50 -4.68 -1.68
C THR A 519 -28.93 -3.84 -0.54
N CYS A 520 -27.74 -4.22 -0.09
CA CYS A 520 -26.98 -3.52 0.94
C CYS A 520 -26.08 -2.46 0.27
N ALA A 521 -25.98 -1.27 0.86
CA ALA A 521 -24.95 -0.30 0.50
C ALA A 521 -23.68 -0.60 1.31
N ILE A 522 -22.51 -0.37 0.72
CA ILE A 522 -21.19 -0.48 1.36
C ILE A 522 -20.63 0.93 1.44
N ASP A 523 -20.17 1.36 2.62
CA ASP A 523 -19.56 2.68 2.76
C ASP A 523 -18.10 2.68 2.27
N ALA A 524 -17.51 3.85 2.04
CA ALA A 524 -16.10 3.95 1.71
C ALA A 524 -15.22 3.51 2.89
N ASP A 525 -15.65 3.82 4.12
CA ASP A 525 -14.95 3.49 5.36
C ASP A 525 -14.94 1.97 5.69
N ASP A 526 -15.82 1.18 5.07
CA ASP A 526 -15.83 -0.29 5.18
C ASP A 526 -14.80 -0.97 4.26
N LEU A 527 -14.23 -0.22 3.31
CA LEU A 527 -13.31 -0.69 2.28
C LEU A 527 -11.90 -0.16 2.50
N ILE A 528 -10.90 -0.97 2.20
CA ILE A 528 -9.48 -0.55 2.27
C ILE A 528 -8.84 -0.54 0.88
N THR A 529 -7.92 0.38 0.62
CA THR A 529 -7.06 0.31 -0.57
C THR A 529 -6.16 -0.94 -0.47
N GLY A 530 -6.32 -1.88 -1.41
CA GLY A 530 -5.66 -3.18 -1.38
C GLY A 530 -6.63 -4.36 -1.33
N GLU A 531 -6.21 -5.45 -0.69
CA GLU A 531 -7.00 -6.70 -0.61
C GLU A 531 -8.16 -6.56 0.38
N ASN A 532 -9.36 -6.92 -0.06
CA ASN A 532 -10.59 -6.88 0.73
C ASN A 532 -11.24 -8.27 0.73
N THR A 533 -11.97 -8.60 1.78
CA THR A 533 -12.68 -9.88 1.93
C THR A 533 -14.17 -9.65 2.19
N LEU A 534 -15.02 -10.23 1.35
CA LEU A 534 -16.45 -10.37 1.59
C LEU A 534 -16.72 -11.76 2.18
N GLU A 535 -17.46 -11.83 3.29
CA GLU A 535 -17.90 -13.08 3.89
C GLU A 535 -19.42 -13.10 4.04
N ILE A 536 -20.06 -14.12 3.47
CA ILE A 536 -21.52 -14.32 3.50
C ILE A 536 -21.80 -15.65 4.21
N THR A 537 -22.28 -15.58 5.44
CA THR A 537 -22.82 -16.75 6.14
C THR A 537 -24.28 -16.94 5.75
N VAL A 538 -24.64 -18.12 5.22
CA VAL A 538 -26.00 -18.47 4.78
C VAL A 538 -26.49 -19.67 5.58
N THR A 539 -27.73 -19.59 6.05
CA THR A 539 -28.35 -20.60 6.93
C THR A 539 -29.58 -21.22 6.28
N ASN A 540 -29.55 -22.55 6.21
CA ASN A 540 -30.56 -23.47 5.70
C ASN A 540 -31.37 -24.02 6.89
N GLU A 541 -32.58 -23.50 7.11
CA GLU A 541 -33.49 -24.00 8.14
C GLU A 541 -34.01 -25.41 7.80
N ALA A 542 -34.35 -26.19 8.83
CA ALA A 542 -34.64 -27.61 8.63
C ALA A 542 -36.08 -27.85 8.12
N HIS A 543 -36.25 -28.11 6.81
CA HIS A 543 -37.55 -28.39 6.17
C HIS A 543 -37.63 -29.71 5.37
N GLY A 544 -37.46 -30.85 6.04
CA GLY A 544 -37.71 -32.18 5.47
C GLY A 544 -36.45 -32.98 5.11
N ASP A 545 -36.60 -34.07 4.36
CA ASP A 545 -35.58 -35.13 4.21
C ASP A 545 -34.89 -35.18 2.83
N ARG A 546 -35.08 -34.17 1.96
CA ARG A 546 -34.64 -34.21 0.54
C ARG A 546 -34.38 -32.84 -0.08
N PRO A 547 -33.55 -32.73 -1.14
CA PRO A 547 -33.29 -31.48 -1.84
C PRO A 547 -34.54 -30.83 -2.43
N GLU A 548 -35.56 -31.60 -2.83
CA GLU A 548 -36.81 -31.03 -3.38
C GLU A 548 -37.80 -30.55 -2.30
N SER A 549 -37.49 -30.73 -1.01
CA SER A 549 -38.26 -30.21 0.13
C SER A 549 -37.47 -29.22 0.99
N ASN A 550 -36.16 -29.42 1.14
CA ASN A 550 -35.23 -28.52 1.80
C ASN A 550 -34.14 -28.04 0.82
N PRO A 551 -34.47 -27.17 -0.15
CA PRO A 551 -33.48 -26.56 -1.02
C PRO A 551 -32.74 -25.45 -0.26
N ALA A 552 -31.44 -25.29 -0.53
CA ALA A 552 -30.60 -24.25 0.05
C ALA A 552 -29.74 -23.61 -1.03
N GLY A 553 -29.45 -22.32 -0.93
CA GLY A 553 -28.71 -21.62 -1.96
C GLY A 553 -28.35 -20.17 -1.62
N LEU A 554 -27.28 -19.70 -2.25
CA LEU A 554 -26.85 -18.31 -2.30
C LEU A 554 -26.83 -17.83 -3.75
N MET A 555 -27.25 -16.59 -4.00
CA MET A 555 -26.96 -15.85 -5.23
C MET A 555 -26.65 -14.40 -4.87
N TYR A 556 -25.53 -13.84 -5.32
CA TYR A 556 -25.14 -12.46 -5.00
C TYR A 556 -24.41 -11.75 -6.16
N LYS A 557 -24.43 -10.42 -6.14
CA LYS A 557 -23.54 -9.55 -6.92
C LYS A 557 -22.97 -8.47 -6.01
N LEU A 558 -21.64 -8.44 -5.90
CA LEU A 558 -20.90 -7.32 -5.34
C LEU A 558 -20.61 -6.29 -6.44
N SER A 559 -20.66 -5.01 -6.09
CA SER A 559 -20.27 -3.88 -6.92
C SER A 559 -19.44 -2.92 -6.06
N ILE A 560 -18.23 -2.60 -6.48
CA ILE A 560 -17.33 -1.69 -5.77
C ILE A 560 -17.03 -0.48 -6.65
N ASP A 561 -17.15 0.71 -6.07
CA ASP A 561 -16.89 2.00 -6.70
C ASP A 561 -15.63 2.64 -6.10
N GLY A 562 -14.86 3.37 -6.91
CA GLY A 562 -13.66 4.09 -6.47
C GLY A 562 -13.06 4.94 -7.59
N ASN A 563 -11.99 5.69 -7.32
CA ASN A 563 -11.29 6.51 -8.32
C ASN A 563 -9.77 6.23 -8.39
N GLU A 564 -9.19 6.45 -9.56
CA GLU A 564 -7.73 6.34 -9.84
C GLU A 564 -6.88 7.33 -8.98
N CYS A 565 -7.50 8.26 -8.25
CA CYS A 565 -6.85 9.29 -7.45
C CYS A 565 -6.19 8.75 -6.17
N VAL A 566 -4.99 8.18 -6.31
CA VAL A 566 -3.98 8.39 -5.27
C VAL A 566 -3.58 9.88 -5.34
N PRO A 567 -3.68 10.67 -4.25
CA PRO A 567 -3.11 12.02 -4.25
C PRO A 567 -1.62 11.88 -4.55
N PRO A 568 -1.03 12.69 -5.45
CA PRO A 568 0.39 12.57 -5.73
C PRO A 568 1.15 12.72 -4.41
N PRO A 569 2.19 11.91 -4.15
CA PRO A 569 3.12 12.27 -3.09
C PRO A 569 3.59 13.70 -3.37
N PRO A 570 3.82 14.52 -2.33
CA PRO A 570 4.43 15.82 -2.56
C PRO A 570 5.69 15.62 -3.41
N PRO A 571 5.99 16.54 -4.35
CA PRO A 571 7.25 16.44 -5.06
C PRO A 571 8.39 16.35 -4.03
N PRO A 572 9.49 15.63 -4.34
CA PRO A 572 10.70 15.83 -3.55
C PRO A 572 10.99 17.34 -3.55
N PRO A 573 11.64 17.87 -2.50
CA PRO A 573 12.03 19.27 -2.53
C PRO A 573 12.87 19.55 -3.79
N PRO A 574 12.86 20.80 -4.29
CA PRO A 574 13.87 21.27 -5.22
C PRO A 574 15.27 20.98 -4.67
N GLN A 575 16.28 20.83 -5.52
CA GLN A 575 17.63 20.43 -5.07
C GLN A 575 18.14 21.41 -4.00
N CYS A 576 17.94 22.69 -4.29
CA CYS A 576 18.23 23.83 -3.42
C CYS A 576 17.27 23.98 -2.22
N SER A 577 16.65 22.90 -1.74
CA SER A 577 15.84 22.84 -0.51
C SER A 577 15.64 21.38 -0.03
N ASP A 578 16.55 20.45 -0.34
CA ASP A 578 16.43 19.00 -0.02
C ASP A 578 17.40 18.46 1.04
N ASP A 579 18.19 19.32 1.69
CA ASP A 579 19.16 18.98 2.77
C ASP A 579 20.29 18.01 2.32
N VAL A 580 20.51 17.82 1.00
CA VAL A 580 21.46 16.83 0.44
C VAL A 580 22.28 17.39 -0.72
N ASP A 581 23.62 17.32 -0.61
CA ASP A 581 24.57 17.48 -1.74
C ASP A 581 24.23 16.46 -2.83
N ASN A 582 23.64 16.95 -3.93
CA ASN A 582 22.87 16.12 -4.86
C ASN A 582 23.30 16.26 -6.34
N ALA A 583 24.00 17.33 -6.74
CA ALA A 583 24.46 17.52 -8.14
C ALA A 583 25.94 17.89 -8.38
N ASP A 584 26.69 18.31 -7.36
CA ASP A 584 28.06 18.85 -7.47
C ASP A 584 29.17 17.77 -7.22
N SER A 585 30.45 18.12 -7.33
CA SER A 585 31.59 17.27 -6.90
C SER A 585 32.85 18.05 -6.49
N GLU A 586 32.66 19.33 -6.26
CA GLU A 586 33.64 20.41 -6.21
C GLU A 586 33.69 21.05 -4.79
N ASP A 587 32.61 21.02 -3.98
CA ASP A 587 32.68 21.26 -2.52
C ASP A 587 31.90 20.27 -1.59
N GLU A 588 31.26 20.75 -0.51
CA GLU A 588 30.57 19.98 0.57
C GLU A 588 29.37 20.77 1.15
N LEU A 589 28.73 21.65 0.36
CA LEU A 589 27.63 22.55 0.76
C LEU A 589 26.26 22.04 0.29
N VAL A 590 25.16 22.71 0.71
CA VAL A 590 23.75 22.37 0.41
C VAL A 590 22.86 23.61 0.45
N ASP A 591 21.74 23.60 -0.28
CA ASP A 591 20.66 24.60 -0.22
C ASP A 591 21.19 26.06 -0.34
N GLU A 592 20.73 26.99 0.52
CA GLU A 592 21.18 28.39 0.66
C GLU A 592 22.69 28.56 0.97
N ASN A 593 23.47 27.47 1.06
CA ASN A 593 24.92 27.53 1.23
C ASN A 593 25.67 27.10 -0.04
N ASP A 594 25.04 26.37 -0.97
CA ASP A 594 25.67 25.98 -2.24
C ASP A 594 25.56 27.14 -3.25
N PRO A 595 26.68 27.66 -3.81
CA PRO A 595 26.61 28.75 -4.78
C PRO A 595 25.88 28.38 -6.09
N GLY A 596 25.68 27.10 -6.40
CA GLY A 596 24.85 26.65 -7.52
C GLY A 596 23.37 27.01 -7.34
N CYS A 597 22.90 27.09 -6.10
CA CYS A 597 21.53 27.51 -5.76
C CYS A 597 21.29 29.02 -5.83
N HIS A 598 22.30 29.78 -6.22
CA HIS A 598 22.28 31.24 -6.30
C HIS A 598 22.40 31.70 -7.75
N THR A 599 21.44 32.50 -8.20
CA THR A 599 21.34 32.99 -9.58
C THR A 599 22.50 33.87 -10.06
N ASP A 600 23.39 34.29 -9.14
CA ASP A 600 24.66 34.99 -9.42
C ASP A 600 25.93 34.18 -9.09
N GLY A 601 25.80 32.98 -8.49
CA GLY A 601 26.91 32.12 -8.10
C GLY A 601 27.63 32.52 -6.81
N ASP A 602 26.99 33.26 -5.90
CA ASP A 602 27.57 33.65 -4.60
C ASP A 602 26.62 33.34 -3.43
N SER A 603 26.88 32.25 -2.69
CA SER A 603 26.12 31.90 -1.47
C SER A 603 26.39 32.83 -0.27
N GLY A 604 27.13 33.92 -0.46
CA GLY A 604 27.09 35.09 0.42
C GLY A 604 25.89 36.02 0.17
N ASN A 605 25.12 35.83 -0.90
CA ASN A 605 24.00 36.71 -1.29
C ASN A 605 22.64 36.00 -1.18
N SER A 606 21.93 36.17 -0.07
CA SER A 606 20.61 35.56 0.13
C SER A 606 19.51 36.13 -0.79
N GLU A 607 19.70 37.27 -1.46
CA GLU A 607 18.73 37.77 -2.47
C GLU A 607 18.80 36.99 -3.79
N SER A 608 19.89 36.28 -4.09
CA SER A 608 20.07 35.54 -5.35
C SER A 608 19.65 34.07 -5.29
N TYR A 609 19.40 33.54 -4.08
CA TYR A 609 18.97 32.17 -3.80
C TYR A 609 17.59 31.88 -4.41
N ASP A 610 17.46 30.79 -5.19
CA ASP A 610 16.15 30.24 -5.58
C ASP A 610 15.90 28.87 -4.91
N PRO A 611 15.11 28.80 -3.83
CA PRO A 611 14.72 27.53 -3.19
C PRO A 611 13.80 26.66 -4.07
N ASN A 612 13.53 27.06 -5.32
CA ASN A 612 12.82 26.27 -6.32
C ASN A 612 13.74 25.67 -7.39
N ASP A 613 15.05 25.93 -7.35
CA ASP A 613 15.98 25.40 -8.36
C ASP A 613 16.28 23.90 -8.19
N ASN A 614 16.58 23.28 -9.31
CA ASN A 614 16.72 21.85 -9.54
C ASN A 614 18.12 21.49 -10.10
N ASP A 615 19.09 22.40 -9.99
CA ASP A 615 20.46 22.23 -10.46
C ASP A 615 21.49 22.91 -9.52
N GLU A 616 22.05 22.16 -8.58
CA GLU A 616 23.18 22.62 -7.73
C GLU A 616 24.49 22.84 -8.51
N SER A 617 24.55 22.59 -9.83
CA SER A 617 25.85 22.53 -10.52
C SER A 617 26.46 23.89 -10.88
N ASN A 618 27.49 24.27 -10.13
CA ASN A 618 28.30 25.47 -10.32
C ASN A 618 28.85 25.63 -11.76
N THR A 619 28.34 26.58 -12.54
CA THR A 619 28.73 26.77 -13.95
C THR A 619 30.11 27.42 -14.11
N VAL A 620 31.17 26.61 -14.04
CA VAL A 620 32.59 27.03 -14.12
C VAL A 620 33.06 27.53 -15.51
N GLU A 621 32.60 28.73 -15.92
CA GLU A 621 33.37 29.55 -16.87
C GLU A 621 34.63 30.10 -16.16
N GLU A 622 35.82 29.62 -16.55
CA GLU A 622 37.08 30.15 -16.02
C GLU A 622 37.28 31.61 -16.49
N VAL A 623 36.88 32.59 -15.66
CA VAL A 623 37.22 34.01 -15.82
C VAL A 623 38.72 34.20 -15.57
N SER A 624 39.51 33.79 -16.55
CA SER A 624 40.97 33.79 -16.51
C SER A 624 41.50 35.23 -16.59
N LEU A 625 41.55 35.89 -15.43
CA LEU A 625 41.96 37.29 -15.26
C LEU A 625 43.34 37.52 -15.88
N CYS A 626 43.36 38.22 -17.02
CA CYS A 626 44.58 38.46 -17.78
C CYS A 626 45.44 39.57 -17.15
N GLU A 627 46.32 39.18 -16.22
CA GLU A 627 47.36 40.07 -15.67
C GLU A 627 48.38 40.52 -16.76
N ASP A 628 48.18 41.71 -17.34
CA ASP A 628 49.29 42.51 -17.87
C ASP A 628 49.22 43.96 -17.39
N ASN A 629 49.99 44.26 -16.35
CA ASN A 629 50.25 45.61 -15.85
C ASN A 629 51.25 46.38 -16.75
N SER A 630 50.92 46.54 -18.04
CA SER A 630 51.72 47.26 -19.04
C SER A 630 50.90 48.30 -19.82
N ALA A 631 50.74 49.50 -19.26
CA ALA A 631 49.99 50.59 -19.88
C ALA A 631 50.53 51.02 -21.26
N ASN A 632 49.65 51.37 -22.21
CA ASN A 632 49.38 52.80 -22.51
C ASN A 632 48.31 53.10 -23.61
N ASN A 633 47.33 53.95 -23.23
CA ASN A 633 46.75 55.07 -24.00
C ASN A 633 45.86 54.83 -25.26
N PHE A 634 44.70 55.52 -25.27
CA PHE A 634 43.59 55.50 -26.25
C PHE A 634 42.84 54.16 -26.36
N GLY A 635 41.49 54.23 -26.32
CA GLY A 635 40.60 53.08 -26.14
C GLY A 635 39.96 52.53 -27.41
N GLN A 636 38.88 51.75 -27.19
CA GLN A 636 38.22 50.79 -28.09
C GLN A 636 38.93 49.42 -28.19
N PRO A 637 38.36 48.36 -27.57
CA PRO A 637 38.67 46.97 -27.89
C PRO A 637 38.15 46.58 -29.29
N LEU A 638 38.79 45.60 -29.91
CA LEU A 638 38.27 44.85 -31.08
C LEU A 638 38.11 43.38 -30.68
N PRO A 639 37.07 42.66 -31.18
CA PRO A 639 36.79 41.29 -30.76
C PRO A 639 37.81 40.28 -31.31
N CYS A 640 38.08 39.25 -30.51
CA CYS A 640 39.01 38.17 -30.83
C CYS A 640 38.30 36.99 -31.51
N THR A 641 38.57 36.73 -32.80
CA THR A 641 38.02 35.56 -33.51
C THR A 641 38.93 34.34 -33.38
N PHE A 642 38.42 33.24 -32.82
CA PHE A 642 39.09 31.94 -32.87
C PHE A 642 39.06 31.32 -34.28
N ASN A 643 40.06 30.49 -34.59
CA ASN A 643 40.10 29.68 -35.82
C ASN A 643 40.98 28.43 -35.59
N GLU A 644 40.47 27.25 -35.88
CA GLU A 644 41.16 25.97 -35.61
C GLU A 644 42.22 25.61 -36.66
N SER A 645 43.41 25.16 -36.20
CA SER A 645 44.17 24.15 -36.96
C SER A 645 45.33 23.49 -36.19
N SER A 646 45.13 22.21 -35.82
CA SER A 646 46.08 21.07 -35.92
C SER A 646 47.58 21.22 -35.56
N GLY A 647 48.14 20.22 -34.83
CA GLY A 647 49.43 19.66 -35.31
C GLY A 647 50.49 18.94 -34.44
N GLY A 648 50.23 18.40 -33.25
CA GLY A 648 50.94 17.24 -32.61
C GLY A 648 52.50 17.18 -32.43
N GLY A 649 53.02 16.23 -31.60
CA GLY A 649 54.48 15.91 -31.69
C GLY A 649 55.28 14.99 -30.73
N GLY A 650 54.81 14.53 -29.56
CA GLY A 650 55.41 13.40 -28.80
C GLY A 650 56.82 13.53 -28.14
N GLY A 651 57.17 12.59 -27.22
CA GLY A 651 58.51 12.51 -26.59
C GLY A 651 58.63 11.73 -25.25
N SER A 652 58.63 10.39 -25.27
CA SER A 652 58.54 9.50 -24.07
C SER A 652 59.76 9.46 -23.13
N SER A 653 59.54 9.31 -21.80
CA SER A 653 60.15 8.31 -20.87
C SER A 653 60.00 8.70 -19.38
N SER A 654 60.01 7.82 -18.34
CA SER A 654 59.73 6.38 -18.20
C SER A 654 59.74 6.00 -16.70
N GLY A 655 58.64 5.48 -16.09
CA GLY A 655 58.70 5.07 -14.67
C GLY A 655 57.47 4.42 -14.01
N SER A 656 57.42 3.08 -13.99
CA SER A 656 56.83 2.26 -12.90
C SER A 656 55.36 2.40 -12.47
N ARG A 657 54.44 1.93 -13.32
CA ARG A 657 53.38 0.94 -13.01
C ARG A 657 52.68 1.00 -11.62
N ARG A 658 51.43 1.46 -11.63
CA ARG A 658 50.29 0.63 -11.15
C ARG A 658 49.30 0.45 -12.30
N ASN A 659 48.38 -0.50 -12.17
CA ASN A 659 47.46 -0.92 -13.23
C ASN A 659 46.01 -0.84 -12.72
N SER A 660 45.36 0.30 -12.98
CA SER A 660 43.91 0.49 -12.90
C SER A 660 43.52 1.18 -14.20
N ASN A 661 42.59 0.60 -14.96
CA ASN A 661 42.20 1.12 -16.28
C ASN A 661 40.69 0.96 -16.48
N SER A 662 39.97 1.80 -15.75
CA SER A 662 38.55 2.16 -15.91
C SER A 662 38.48 3.59 -15.35
N GLY A 663 37.88 4.53 -16.08
CA GLY A 663 37.76 5.90 -15.59
C GLY A 663 36.89 5.96 -14.33
N GLY A 664 37.11 6.97 -13.49
CA GLY A 664 36.03 7.46 -12.66
C GLY A 664 35.02 8.13 -13.60
N GLN A 665 33.80 7.64 -13.64
CA GLN A 665 32.66 8.43 -14.10
C GLN A 665 32.10 9.10 -12.85
N VAL A 666 31.82 10.40 -12.94
CA VAL A 666 30.98 11.14 -11.98
C VAL A 666 29.66 10.39 -11.81
N LEU A 667 29.10 10.39 -10.59
CA LEU A 667 27.97 9.51 -10.26
C LEU A 667 26.67 9.90 -10.97
N GLY A 668 26.39 11.19 -11.17
CA GLY A 668 25.27 11.64 -12.03
C GLY A 668 25.37 11.13 -13.47
N ALA A 669 26.57 11.15 -14.05
CA ALA A 669 26.85 10.57 -15.38
C ALA A 669 26.78 9.02 -15.42
N ALA A 670 26.43 8.36 -14.30
CA ALA A 670 26.30 6.91 -14.18
C ALA A 670 24.85 6.46 -13.90
N THR A 671 23.94 7.35 -13.51
CA THR A 671 22.51 7.09 -13.29
C THR A 671 21.61 7.53 -14.45
N ASP A 672 22.12 8.34 -15.40
CA ASP A 672 21.39 8.85 -16.57
C ASP A 672 20.86 7.75 -17.51
N ILE A 673 19.72 7.17 -17.13
CA ILE A 673 18.95 6.21 -17.91
C ILE A 673 18.24 6.87 -19.11
N CYS A 674 18.18 8.20 -19.12
CA CYS A 674 17.42 9.01 -20.04
C CYS A 674 18.21 9.22 -21.35
N ASN A 675 19.50 9.56 -21.28
CA ASN A 675 20.38 9.69 -22.44
C ASN A 675 21.31 8.50 -22.66
N ILE A 676 21.59 7.63 -21.68
CA ILE A 676 22.48 6.47 -21.91
C ILE A 676 21.70 5.26 -22.44
N VAL A 677 20.58 4.88 -21.81
CA VAL A 677 19.86 3.65 -22.18
C VAL A 677 18.96 3.87 -23.41
N LYS A 678 19.31 3.20 -24.52
CA LYS A 678 18.66 3.31 -25.84
C LYS A 678 18.25 1.96 -26.41
N THR A 679 18.60 0.85 -25.77
CA THR A 679 18.29 -0.52 -26.22
C THR A 679 17.62 -1.36 -25.14
N HIS A 680 17.03 -2.47 -25.58
CA HIS A 680 16.29 -3.39 -24.72
C HIS A 680 17.16 -4.55 -24.22
N MET A 681 17.06 -4.87 -22.93
CA MET A 681 18.00 -5.78 -22.26
C MET A 681 17.32 -7.03 -21.68
N ARG A 682 18.03 -8.17 -21.73
CA ARG A 682 17.60 -9.45 -21.15
C ARG A 682 18.75 -10.44 -21.02
N ARG A 683 18.62 -11.40 -20.10
CA ARG A 683 19.60 -12.49 -19.91
C ARG A 683 19.76 -13.32 -21.20
N GLY A 684 21.01 -13.61 -21.56
CA GLY A 684 21.37 -14.47 -22.70
C GLY A 684 21.48 -13.78 -24.07
N TYR A 685 21.50 -12.45 -24.09
CA TYR A 685 21.75 -11.62 -25.28
C TYR A 685 23.06 -10.85 -25.09
N VAL A 686 23.61 -10.26 -26.16
CA VAL A 686 24.83 -9.43 -26.05
C VAL A 686 24.52 -8.20 -25.20
N THR A 687 25.29 -8.01 -24.13
CA THR A 687 25.21 -6.86 -23.23
C THR A 687 25.99 -5.69 -23.79
N ILE A 688 25.37 -4.53 -23.91
CA ILE A 688 26.07 -3.25 -24.06
C ILE A 688 26.53 -2.86 -22.65
N PRO A 689 27.86 -2.75 -22.38
CA PRO A 689 28.35 -2.63 -21.01
C PRO A 689 27.78 -1.41 -20.28
N ASP A 690 27.78 -0.27 -20.96
CA ASP A 690 27.47 1.04 -20.41
C ASP A 690 25.98 1.12 -20.05
N GLU A 691 25.07 0.76 -20.97
CA GLU A 691 23.62 0.71 -20.71
C GLU A 691 23.25 -0.26 -19.57
N VAL A 692 23.95 -1.40 -19.47
CA VAL A 692 23.72 -2.37 -18.38
C VAL A 692 24.25 -1.85 -17.05
N GLN A 693 25.33 -1.07 -17.07
CA GLN A 693 25.90 -0.41 -15.89
C GLN A 693 24.96 0.68 -15.37
N THR A 694 24.43 1.54 -16.25
CA THR A 694 23.39 2.51 -15.88
C THR A 694 22.13 1.83 -15.32
N LEU A 695 21.69 0.71 -15.92
CA LEU A 695 20.57 -0.07 -15.37
C LEU A 695 20.88 -0.69 -13.99
N GLN A 696 22.12 -1.16 -13.76
CA GLN A 696 22.55 -1.68 -12.46
C GLN A 696 22.61 -0.57 -11.40
N ASN A 697 22.98 0.66 -11.78
CA ASN A 697 22.99 1.83 -10.91
C ASN A 697 21.56 2.28 -10.57
N PHE A 698 20.70 2.46 -11.58
CA PHE A 698 19.28 2.79 -11.41
C PHE A 698 18.57 1.83 -10.43
N LEU A 699 18.71 0.52 -10.63
CA LEU A 699 18.08 -0.48 -9.76
C LEU A 699 18.68 -0.50 -8.34
N ASN A 700 19.91 -0.04 -8.15
CA ASN A 700 20.51 0.12 -6.83
C ASN A 700 20.04 1.39 -6.12
N ALA A 701 19.94 2.53 -6.80
CA ALA A 701 19.38 3.76 -6.23
C ALA A 701 17.89 3.59 -5.91
N TYR A 702 17.08 3.27 -6.92
CA TYR A 702 15.61 3.26 -6.82
C TYR A 702 15.01 2.15 -5.94
N MET A 703 15.79 1.10 -5.61
CA MET A 703 15.28 -0.08 -4.89
C MET A 703 16.28 -0.72 -3.92
N SER A 704 17.44 -0.10 -3.67
CA SER A 704 18.51 -0.66 -2.82
C SER A 704 18.93 -2.10 -3.21
N SER A 705 18.83 -2.47 -4.50
CA SER A 705 18.85 -3.87 -4.98
C SER A 705 20.11 -4.71 -4.69
N GLY A 706 21.17 -4.14 -4.11
CA GLY A 706 22.39 -4.86 -3.75
C GLY A 706 23.11 -5.51 -4.94
N LEU A 707 22.95 -4.96 -6.14
CA LEU A 707 23.62 -5.41 -7.35
C LEU A 707 25.09 -4.99 -7.32
N ILE A 708 25.97 -5.92 -7.69
CA ILE A 708 27.34 -5.55 -8.04
C ILE A 708 27.27 -4.98 -9.45
N VAL A 709 27.66 -3.71 -9.60
CA VAL A 709 27.78 -3.02 -10.88
C VAL A 709 28.96 -3.64 -11.63
N ASP A 710 28.65 -4.51 -12.59
CA ASP A 710 29.62 -5.36 -13.28
C ASP A 710 29.44 -5.37 -14.81
N SER A 711 28.56 -4.50 -15.31
CA SER A 711 28.21 -4.31 -16.72
C SER A 711 27.61 -5.57 -17.39
N LYS A 712 27.01 -6.50 -16.62
CA LYS A 712 26.43 -7.75 -17.13
C LYS A 712 24.97 -7.96 -16.68
N PHE A 713 24.11 -8.27 -17.66
CA PHE A 713 22.73 -8.68 -17.42
C PHE A 713 22.67 -10.15 -16.96
N GLY A 714 23.15 -10.38 -15.73
CA GLY A 714 23.17 -11.69 -15.08
C GLY A 714 21.86 -12.05 -14.37
N PRO A 715 21.79 -13.23 -13.72
CA PRO A 715 20.60 -13.66 -12.98
C PRO A 715 20.19 -12.72 -11.83
N LYS A 716 21.15 -12.00 -11.21
CA LYS A 716 20.85 -10.97 -10.20
C LYS A 716 20.18 -9.75 -10.83
N THR A 717 20.73 -9.21 -11.91
CA THR A 717 20.16 -8.08 -12.66
C THR A 717 18.75 -8.40 -13.17
N GLU A 718 18.52 -9.62 -13.66
CA GLU A 718 17.18 -10.10 -14.04
C GLU A 718 16.21 -10.17 -12.84
N ALA A 719 16.67 -10.59 -11.65
CA ALA A 719 15.85 -10.64 -10.45
C ALA A 719 15.46 -9.24 -9.95
N ALA A 720 16.40 -8.27 -10.00
CA ALA A 720 16.11 -6.88 -9.70
C ALA A 720 15.14 -6.25 -10.72
N VAL A 721 15.29 -6.52 -12.03
CA VAL A 721 14.31 -6.10 -13.05
C VAL A 721 12.94 -6.75 -12.79
N LYS A 722 12.86 -7.98 -12.27
CA LYS A 722 11.58 -8.59 -11.88
C LYS A 722 10.96 -7.92 -10.65
N ALA A 723 11.77 -7.54 -9.66
CA ALA A 723 11.30 -6.78 -8.51
C ALA A 723 10.80 -5.38 -8.92
N PHE A 724 11.52 -4.69 -9.82
CA PHE A 724 11.09 -3.42 -10.41
C PHE A 724 9.76 -3.57 -11.18
N GLN A 725 9.62 -4.61 -12.00
CA GLN A 725 8.37 -4.91 -12.71
C GLN A 725 7.18 -5.20 -11.78
N LEU A 726 7.42 -5.77 -10.60
CA LEU A 726 6.39 -5.96 -9.57
C LEU A 726 6.07 -4.66 -8.82
N ARG A 727 7.09 -3.88 -8.44
CA ARG A 727 6.91 -2.58 -7.74
C ARG A 727 6.17 -1.57 -8.63
N GLN A 728 6.45 -1.59 -9.94
CA GLN A 728 5.79 -0.77 -10.95
C GLN A 728 4.77 -1.55 -11.80
N ARG A 729 4.01 -2.46 -11.18
CA ARG A 729 3.07 -3.36 -11.89
C ARG A 729 2.05 -2.60 -12.75
N ALA A 730 1.52 -1.48 -12.26
CA ALA A 730 0.53 -0.65 -12.95
C ALA A 730 1.05 -0.16 -14.32
N ASN A 731 2.22 0.51 -14.34
CA ASN A 731 2.77 1.10 -15.55
C ASN A 731 3.55 0.10 -16.42
N VAL A 732 4.10 -0.97 -15.80
CA VAL A 732 5.06 -1.85 -16.48
C VAL A 732 4.46 -3.20 -16.92
N MET A 733 3.51 -3.77 -16.18
CA MET A 733 2.97 -5.12 -16.43
C MET A 733 1.51 -5.14 -16.89
N ASN A 734 0.65 -4.35 -16.26
CA ASN A 734 -0.78 -4.31 -16.58
C ASN A 734 -1.09 -3.93 -18.06
N PRO A 735 -0.37 -2.99 -18.74
CA PRO A 735 -0.68 -2.59 -20.12
C PRO A 735 -0.51 -3.72 -21.15
N TRP A 736 0.27 -4.75 -20.79
CA TRP A 736 0.49 -5.95 -21.58
C TRP A 736 -0.40 -7.13 -21.18
N GLY A 737 -1.16 -7.01 -20.07
CA GLY A 737 -1.88 -8.11 -19.44
C GLY A 737 -0.95 -9.17 -18.82
N LEU A 738 0.20 -8.77 -18.29
CA LEU A 738 1.18 -9.70 -17.70
C LEU A 738 0.87 -9.99 -16.23
N THR A 739 0.51 -11.24 -15.93
CA THR A 739 0.27 -11.72 -14.56
C THR A 739 1.54 -12.07 -13.78
N ALA A 740 2.71 -12.04 -14.42
CA ALA A 740 3.99 -12.33 -13.78
C ALA A 740 5.15 -11.55 -14.43
N PRO A 741 6.18 -11.14 -13.66
CA PRO A 741 7.27 -10.30 -14.16
C PRO A 741 8.23 -11.07 -15.07
N THR A 742 8.64 -10.45 -16.17
CA THR A 742 9.42 -11.10 -17.23
C THR A 742 10.92 -11.14 -16.96
N GLY A 743 11.47 -10.13 -16.28
CA GLY A 743 12.91 -9.90 -16.17
C GLY A 743 13.56 -9.43 -17.48
N ILE A 744 12.76 -8.97 -18.42
CA ILE A 744 13.20 -8.33 -19.67
C ILE A 744 13.01 -6.83 -19.48
N PHE A 745 14.09 -6.05 -19.55
CA PHE A 745 13.98 -4.59 -19.54
C PHE A 745 13.58 -4.13 -20.95
N TYR A 746 12.27 -3.94 -21.14
CA TYR A 746 11.62 -3.66 -22.42
C TYR A 746 10.77 -2.38 -22.36
N LEU A 747 10.16 -1.98 -23.49
CA LEU A 747 9.33 -0.77 -23.68
C LEU A 747 8.82 -0.10 -22.40
N THR A 748 7.80 -0.64 -21.72
CA THR A 748 7.25 -0.02 -20.50
C THR A 748 8.20 -0.01 -19.30
N SER A 749 9.11 -0.99 -19.16
CA SER A 749 10.12 -0.97 -18.09
C SER A 749 11.16 0.12 -18.31
N LEU A 750 11.51 0.41 -19.57
CA LEU A 750 12.39 1.52 -19.92
C LEU A 750 11.66 2.86 -19.83
N ALA A 751 10.43 2.95 -20.34
CA ALA A 751 9.59 4.14 -20.26
C ALA A 751 9.36 4.54 -18.80
N GLU A 752 8.96 3.61 -17.93
CA GLU A 752 8.73 3.90 -16.52
C GLU A 752 10.03 4.30 -15.79
N ALA A 753 11.16 3.67 -16.11
CA ALA A 753 12.43 4.06 -15.53
C ALA A 753 12.87 5.47 -15.98
N LYS A 754 12.52 5.91 -17.20
CA LYS A 754 12.73 7.31 -17.63
C LYS A 754 11.72 8.27 -17.00
N ARG A 755 10.44 7.87 -16.87
CA ARG A 755 9.38 8.64 -16.21
C ARG A 755 9.72 8.92 -14.74
N VAL A 756 10.35 7.95 -14.06
CA VAL A 756 10.82 8.05 -12.68
C VAL A 756 12.10 8.89 -12.53
N MET A 757 13.06 8.79 -13.47
CA MET A 757 14.37 9.45 -13.34
C MET A 757 14.45 10.83 -14.00
N CYS A 758 13.61 11.13 -14.98
CA CYS A 758 13.59 12.40 -15.73
C CYS A 758 12.14 12.79 -16.05
N PRO A 759 11.33 13.15 -15.03
CA PRO A 759 9.90 13.42 -15.21
C PRO A 759 9.62 14.64 -16.10
N LEU A 760 10.52 15.62 -16.19
CA LEU A 760 10.36 16.79 -17.06
C LEU A 760 10.40 16.42 -18.56
N ASP A 761 11.37 15.60 -18.97
CA ASP A 761 11.50 15.10 -20.35
C ASP A 761 10.47 14.01 -20.71
N TYR A 762 10.12 13.15 -19.74
CA TYR A 762 9.46 11.86 -20.00
C TYR A 762 8.20 11.60 -19.17
N GLY A 763 7.72 12.55 -18.38
CA GLY A 763 6.52 12.43 -17.54
C GLY A 763 5.28 12.01 -18.32
N ASN A 764 5.10 12.61 -19.51
CA ASN A 764 4.00 12.33 -20.44
C ASN A 764 4.31 11.21 -21.47
N LEU A 765 5.23 10.29 -21.18
CA LEU A 765 5.48 9.13 -22.05
C LEU A 765 4.20 8.26 -22.18
N PRO A 766 3.65 8.06 -23.40
CA PRO A 766 2.46 7.25 -23.57
C PRO A 766 2.67 5.80 -23.12
N ILE A 767 1.75 5.29 -22.30
CA ILE A 767 1.73 3.88 -21.90
C ILE A 767 1.38 3.02 -23.11
N HIS A 768 2.41 2.47 -23.75
CA HIS A 768 2.32 1.63 -24.95
C HIS A 768 1.28 0.50 -24.79
N ARG A 769 0.28 0.48 -25.67
CA ARG A 769 -0.82 -0.49 -25.61
C ARG A 769 -0.46 -1.80 -26.33
N ARG A 770 -1.15 -2.88 -25.95
CA ARG A 770 -0.87 -4.27 -26.34
C ARG A 770 -0.81 -4.54 -27.86
N ASP A 771 -1.41 -3.69 -28.69
CA ASP A 771 -1.44 -3.79 -30.14
C ASP A 771 -0.18 -3.24 -30.85
N GLU A 772 0.68 -2.50 -30.15
CA GLU A 772 1.92 -1.92 -30.70
C GLU A 772 3.11 -2.92 -30.77
N LEU A 773 2.87 -4.19 -30.45
CA LEU A 773 3.89 -5.23 -30.30
C LEU A 773 4.64 -5.58 -31.60
N ILE A 774 5.80 -4.94 -31.83
CA ILE A 774 6.82 -5.42 -32.77
C ILE A 774 7.52 -6.65 -32.15
N PRO A 775 7.48 -7.85 -32.76
CA PRO A 775 8.16 -9.02 -32.23
C PRO A 775 9.67 -8.80 -32.06
N TRP A 776 10.26 -9.33 -30.98
CA TRP A 776 11.68 -9.23 -30.63
C TRP A 776 12.65 -9.66 -31.76
N SER A 777 12.19 -10.44 -32.74
CA SER A 777 12.94 -10.87 -33.93
C SER A 777 12.79 -9.94 -35.15
N LYS A 778 12.06 -8.83 -35.04
CA LYS A 778 11.74 -7.88 -36.13
C LYS A 778 12.23 -6.45 -35.91
N ASN A 779 12.72 -6.08 -34.73
CA ASN A 779 13.33 -4.76 -34.45
C ASN A 779 14.85 -4.91 -34.25
N PRO A 780 15.67 -4.97 -35.31
CA PRO A 780 17.12 -5.24 -35.21
C PRO A 780 17.95 -4.01 -34.78
N THR A 781 17.34 -2.85 -34.59
CA THR A 781 18.01 -1.57 -34.28
C THR A 781 18.01 -1.21 -32.80
N GLN A 782 17.04 -1.70 -32.02
CA GLN A 782 16.93 -1.46 -30.57
C GLN A 782 17.07 -2.76 -29.75
N VAL A 783 17.53 -3.85 -30.36
CA VAL A 783 17.67 -5.17 -29.74
C VAL A 783 19.07 -5.73 -30.07
N PRO A 784 19.95 -5.89 -29.07
CA PRO A 784 21.26 -6.51 -29.29
C PRO A 784 21.14 -7.93 -29.86
N PRO A 785 22.12 -8.40 -30.65
CA PRO A 785 22.12 -9.77 -31.15
C PRO A 785 22.18 -10.78 -29.98
N LYS A 786 21.69 -12.00 -30.23
CA LYS A 786 21.81 -13.09 -29.26
C LYS A 786 23.29 -13.43 -29.04
N ALA A 787 23.70 -13.63 -27.78
CA ALA A 787 25.05 -14.08 -27.46
C ALA A 787 25.28 -15.52 -27.98
N ASN A 788 26.52 -15.82 -28.39
CA ASN A 788 26.95 -17.15 -28.85
C ASN A 788 27.31 -18.07 -27.68
#